data_AF-A0A8J5K2J5-F1
#
_entry.id   AF-A0A8J5K2J5-F1
#
_cell.length_a   1.000
_cell.length_b   1.000
_cell.length_c   1.000
_cell.angle_alpha   90.00
_cell.angle_beta   90.00
_cell.angle_gamma   90.00
#
_symmetry.space_group_name_H-M   'P 1'
#
loop_
_entity.id
_entity.type
_entity.pdbx_description
1 polymer ?
#
loop_
_entity_poly.entity_id
_entity_poly.type
_entity_poly.pdbx_seq_one_letter_code
_entity_poly.pdbx_strand_id
1 'polypeptide(L)'
;VTENDAWETAVFDFSPLKDNKNKIAKIEGEYEDDTVLAPPYTLCCWVLPLLQQATGLIVHIYDNENSLEIKLLEGRLGVSINNTCSVILDTPELESHKWHQLCLAVNDTGSVLYLANHTFDFLFADKKICFTSTKDVDRVTLQLGSYPGGFVFSGKLARVLLYTRELNVSEITQHQQCQPGPLDFQRVLNVSHIGGVERQSRALEEFCRPHPSEFIALFRAYNHHYEARAFCKRMGGRLINRSDDYKQIAHEISSSKDIVDLKVLFWTEDMVYNSNKYGIVLSVTRADEIYHTLEFKCSSILIVTACFLPYGIKVYVKGDDVMEFSALPYNGQLILQSKDGAIISKSKCPNDTATNNECLKSSICDYEMYAHFLDNQLYLGRKDWFTPNMMAKKTYTLSLCSNDSFTCNDSSCIPLINRCDGIVQCPDHSDEGDICYILEQPSSTYWKSACPEESPLINLKVRLLGVNTVSLQGNEFGVTLYITLSWTDHRLKFINLANNMLPLEPEEFDLIWSPVVYFDNAVYRDNLNILKKIDVLQDITVSAVRDSETTIDNSYEVQKVNGSHVFINQHFKYLFTFSCTFELFTFPFDTQECQMSLRLKCTSGCQPKWNSESDEGIQVEGKDLTISTYSISQPRFTYDVSEENAPTEVIVYVLFTRKFIAYLLTTFLPCIVLCILSHLTLTHFQLDNFTDRITVTLSLLIVIASLFSQVSSSLPSGPMPKLVDFFFFYCILRVSFVFFLHSCIQKSLTGRQETPDSADTITMKDPSLDINVKVAWVSDVTKHRPTRRFNTPQIINRLGIVSVLLCDVTITCLFAYWAISEQIEKDDRFSTYNYTKKD
;
A
#
# COMPACT_ATOMS: atom_id res chain seq x y z
N VAL A 1 46.24 39.61 -52.14
CA VAL A 1 46.62 40.67 -53.10
C VAL A 1 46.39 40.10 -54.48
N THR A 2 45.33 40.39 -55.22
CA THR A 2 43.98 41.00 -54.99
C THR A 2 43.24 40.84 -56.35
N GLU A 3 42.05 41.37 -56.68
CA GLU A 3 41.01 42.20 -56.05
C GLU A 3 39.92 41.29 -55.40
N ASN A 4 38.63 41.57 -55.12
CA ASN A 4 37.62 42.56 -55.54
C ASN A 4 37.15 42.39 -57.02
N ASP A 5 35.90 42.64 -57.45
CA ASP A 5 34.73 43.34 -56.85
C ASP A 5 33.35 42.78 -57.28
N ALA A 6 32.30 43.28 -56.61
CA ALA A 6 30.88 43.48 -56.97
C ALA A 6 30.17 42.72 -58.12
N TRP A 7 28.92 42.30 -57.84
CA TRP A 7 27.82 42.17 -58.81
C TRP A 7 26.60 42.99 -58.34
N GLU A 8 26.61 44.29 -58.62
CA GLU A 8 25.40 45.14 -58.54
C GLU A 8 24.61 45.14 -59.87
N THR A 9 23.43 45.74 -59.82
CA THR A 9 22.40 45.78 -60.85
C THR A 9 22.84 46.26 -62.23
N ALA A 10 22.41 45.54 -63.27
CA ALA A 10 22.33 46.05 -64.64
C ALA A 10 20.92 45.82 -65.21
N VAL A 11 20.26 46.91 -65.61
CA VAL A 11 18.95 46.92 -66.28
C VAL A 11 19.16 47.07 -67.78
N PHE A 12 18.43 46.33 -68.61
CA PHE A 12 18.12 46.76 -69.99
C PHE A 12 16.74 46.28 -70.47
N ASP A 13 16.26 46.92 -71.53
CA ASP A 13 14.86 47.02 -71.98
C ASP A 13 14.59 46.18 -73.25
N PHE A 14 13.32 45.99 -73.61
CA PHE A 14 12.76 46.33 -74.95
C PHE A 14 11.35 45.75 -75.18
N SER A 15 10.35 46.64 -75.14
CA SER A 15 9.17 46.80 -76.05
C SER A 15 8.35 45.59 -76.58
N PRO A 16 7.01 45.75 -76.77
CA PRO A 16 6.12 44.65 -77.14
C PRO A 16 6.04 44.36 -78.65
N LEU A 17 5.89 43.08 -79.02
CA LEU A 17 5.49 42.65 -80.36
C LEU A 17 3.97 42.34 -80.43
N LYS A 18 3.37 42.75 -81.55
CA LYS A 18 1.96 42.57 -81.90
C LYS A 18 1.77 41.41 -82.91
N ASP A 19 0.49 41.15 -83.23
CA ASP A 19 0.00 40.39 -84.38
C ASP A 19 0.32 38.87 -84.38
N ASN A 20 -0.64 38.01 -84.03
CA ASN A 20 -1.78 37.80 -84.92
C ASN A 20 -3.08 37.38 -84.21
N LYS A 21 -4.16 38.15 -84.41
CA LYS A 21 -5.55 37.67 -84.30
C LYS A 21 -6.21 37.81 -85.67
N ASN A 22 -6.45 36.70 -86.38
CA ASN A 22 -7.34 36.70 -87.53
C ASN A 22 -7.91 35.31 -87.88
N LYS A 23 -9.25 35.26 -87.97
CA LYS A 23 -10.06 34.42 -88.87
C LYS A 23 -10.02 32.89 -88.73
N ILE A 24 -10.91 32.44 -87.85
CA ILE A 24 -11.79 31.25 -88.00
C ILE A 24 -11.94 30.78 -89.45
N ALA A 25 -11.62 29.50 -89.72
CA ALA A 25 -12.07 28.79 -90.92
C ALA A 25 -12.12 27.25 -90.73
N LYS A 26 -13.18 26.77 -90.05
CA LYS A 26 -13.94 25.56 -90.41
C LYS A 26 -13.16 24.30 -90.84
N ILE A 27 -12.82 23.46 -89.86
CA ILE A 27 -12.89 22.00 -90.02
C ILE A 27 -13.73 21.46 -88.85
N GLU A 28 -14.99 21.13 -89.13
CA GLU A 28 -15.69 20.10 -88.36
C GLU A 28 -15.25 18.77 -88.98
N GLY A 29 -14.55 17.95 -88.19
CA GLY A 29 -14.04 16.65 -88.59
C GLY A 29 -13.98 15.76 -87.35
N GLU A 30 -14.21 14.47 -87.54
CA GLU A 30 -14.21 13.49 -86.46
C GLU A 30 -12.85 13.49 -85.76
N TYR A 31 -12.85 13.74 -84.44
CA TYR A 31 -11.72 13.38 -83.59
C TYR A 31 -11.99 11.99 -83.03
N GLU A 32 -11.19 11.03 -83.47
CA GLU A 32 -11.15 9.69 -82.89
C GLU A 32 -10.52 9.74 -81.48
N ASP A 33 -10.50 8.59 -80.80
CA ASP A 33 -10.08 8.45 -79.38
C ASP A 33 -8.55 8.51 -79.23
N ASP A 34 -7.95 9.62 -79.66
CA ASP A 34 -6.52 9.91 -79.56
C ASP A 34 -6.13 10.04 -78.08
N THR A 35 -5.56 8.97 -77.53
CA THR A 35 -4.94 8.96 -76.21
C THR A 35 -3.79 9.96 -76.17
N VAL A 36 -3.98 11.10 -75.51
CA VAL A 36 -2.91 12.06 -75.23
C VAL A 36 -1.87 11.39 -74.35
N LEU A 37 -0.80 10.88 -74.97
CA LEU A 37 0.36 10.34 -74.26
C LEU A 37 1.05 11.49 -73.54
N ALA A 38 1.09 11.43 -72.21
CA ALA A 38 1.84 12.39 -71.42
C ALA A 38 3.34 12.13 -71.63
N PRO A 39 4.14 13.12 -72.08
CA PRO A 39 5.56 12.91 -72.35
C PRO A 39 6.28 12.45 -71.07
N PRO A 40 7.24 11.52 -71.15
CA PRO A 40 7.85 10.93 -69.97
C PRO A 40 8.56 12.01 -69.14
N TYR A 41 8.34 11.99 -67.82
CA TYR A 41 8.89 12.99 -66.90
C TYR A 41 9.42 12.36 -65.62
N THR A 42 10.39 13.04 -65.01
CA THR A 42 10.93 12.66 -63.70
C THR A 42 10.82 13.82 -62.72
N LEU A 43 10.13 13.60 -61.60
CA LEU A 43 10.02 14.53 -60.49
C LEU A 43 10.89 14.04 -59.33
N CYS A 44 11.97 14.76 -59.01
CA CYS A 44 12.83 14.46 -57.86
C CYS A 44 12.70 15.56 -56.79
N CYS A 45 12.58 15.18 -55.52
CA CYS A 45 12.60 16.11 -54.39
C CYS A 45 13.20 15.47 -53.13
N TRP A 46 13.60 16.32 -52.19
CA TRP A 46 14.07 15.92 -50.87
C TRP A 46 13.03 16.32 -49.83
N VAL A 47 12.56 15.34 -49.05
CA VAL A 47 11.55 15.50 -48.00
C VAL A 47 12.17 15.18 -46.64
N LEU A 48 12.08 16.11 -45.71
CA LEU A 48 12.29 15.89 -44.28
C LEU A 48 10.90 15.84 -43.62
N PRO A 49 10.28 14.65 -43.44
CA PRO A 49 9.09 14.54 -42.63
C PRO A 49 9.46 14.91 -41.19
N LEU A 50 8.87 15.99 -40.69
CA LEU A 50 8.89 16.26 -39.25
C LEU A 50 7.84 15.38 -38.56
N LEU A 51 6.74 15.10 -39.27
CA LEU A 51 5.58 14.35 -38.82
C LEU A 51 5.02 13.44 -39.95
N GLN A 52 4.28 12.41 -39.55
CA GLN A 52 3.58 11.47 -40.43
C GLN A 52 2.18 11.13 -39.86
N GLN A 53 1.45 10.26 -40.57
CA GLN A 53 0.25 9.52 -40.10
C GLN A 53 -1.09 10.27 -40.06
N ALA A 54 -1.38 11.09 -41.08
CA ALA A 54 -2.74 11.14 -41.64
C ALA A 54 -2.68 11.50 -43.16
N THR A 55 -3.84 11.64 -43.81
CA THR A 55 -4.01 11.79 -45.27
C THR A 55 -3.56 13.16 -45.83
N GLY A 56 -2.25 13.37 -45.96
CA GLY A 56 -1.65 14.69 -46.24
C GLY A 56 -1.07 14.83 -47.65
N LEU A 57 -1.31 15.96 -48.31
CA LEU A 57 -0.66 16.29 -49.58
C LEU A 57 0.81 16.72 -49.34
N ILE A 58 1.74 16.14 -50.07
CA ILE A 58 3.19 16.42 -49.98
C ILE A 58 3.61 17.35 -51.13
N VAL A 59 3.28 16.95 -52.36
CA VAL A 59 3.52 17.71 -53.60
C VAL A 59 2.30 17.60 -54.51
N HIS A 60 1.81 18.73 -55.03
CA HIS A 60 0.89 18.80 -56.15
C HIS A 60 1.50 19.67 -57.26
N ILE A 61 1.57 19.15 -58.48
CA ILE A 61 1.94 19.91 -59.68
C ILE A 61 0.72 19.88 -60.61
N TYR A 62 0.30 21.04 -61.09
CA TYR A 62 -0.82 21.13 -62.04
C TYR A 62 -0.68 22.28 -63.03
N ASP A 63 -1.33 22.10 -64.18
CA ASP A 63 -1.59 23.11 -65.22
C ASP A 63 -3.03 22.91 -65.74
N ASN A 64 -3.47 23.68 -66.72
CA ASN A 64 -4.85 23.68 -67.24
C ASN A 64 -5.41 22.30 -67.68
N GLU A 65 -4.56 21.32 -68.00
CA GLU A 65 -4.97 20.00 -68.54
C GLU A 65 -4.50 18.78 -67.72
N ASN A 66 -3.52 18.94 -66.83
CA ASN A 66 -2.86 17.82 -66.14
C ASN A 66 -2.63 18.11 -64.64
N SER A 67 -2.72 17.08 -63.81
CA SER A 67 -2.40 17.12 -62.37
C SER A 67 -1.54 15.93 -61.94
N LEU A 68 -0.65 16.14 -60.97
CA LEU A 68 0.19 15.11 -60.36
C LEU A 68 0.23 15.36 -58.85
N GLU A 69 -0.29 14.43 -58.06
CA GLU A 69 -0.32 14.52 -56.60
C GLU A 69 0.47 13.37 -55.97
N ILE A 70 1.45 13.71 -55.13
CA ILE A 70 2.09 12.80 -54.17
C ILE A 70 1.52 13.12 -52.79
N LYS A 71 0.88 12.12 -52.18
CA LYS A 71 0.20 12.20 -50.88
C LYS A 71 0.79 11.17 -49.91
N LEU A 72 0.67 11.46 -48.62
CA LEU A 72 0.68 10.44 -47.58
C LEU A 72 -0.76 9.94 -47.39
N LEU A 73 -0.97 8.63 -47.26
CA LEU A 73 -2.24 7.98 -46.96
C LEU A 73 -1.95 6.87 -45.95
N GLU A 74 -2.47 7.00 -44.72
CA GLU A 74 -2.25 6.01 -43.65
C GLU A 74 -0.75 5.65 -43.46
N GLY A 75 0.12 6.67 -43.37
CA GLY A 75 1.58 6.50 -43.21
C GLY A 75 2.35 6.14 -44.49
N ARG A 76 1.68 5.55 -45.49
CA ARG A 76 2.25 5.15 -46.79
C ARG A 76 2.18 6.25 -47.85
N LEU A 77 2.96 6.12 -48.92
CA LEU A 77 2.89 7.05 -50.05
C LEU A 77 1.81 6.63 -51.05
N GLY A 78 1.03 7.60 -51.51
CA GLY A 78 0.04 7.44 -52.57
C GLY A 78 0.26 8.43 -53.71
N VAL A 79 0.10 7.97 -54.95
CA VAL A 79 0.29 8.79 -56.17
C VAL A 79 -1.01 8.85 -56.98
N SER A 80 -1.38 10.03 -57.46
CA SER A 80 -2.47 10.26 -58.41
C SER A 80 -1.99 11.11 -59.59
N ILE A 81 -2.50 10.82 -60.78
CA ILE A 81 -2.28 11.59 -62.01
C ILE A 81 -3.64 11.93 -62.62
N ASN A 82 -3.82 13.16 -63.11
CA ASN A 82 -5.00 13.65 -63.83
C ASN A 82 -6.34 13.30 -63.14
N ASN A 83 -6.40 13.55 -61.83
CA ASN A 83 -7.55 13.31 -60.96
C ASN A 83 -8.06 11.84 -60.94
N THR A 84 -7.19 10.87 -61.23
CA THR A 84 -7.46 9.44 -61.01
C THR A 84 -7.42 9.05 -59.52
N CYS A 85 -8.03 7.92 -59.15
CA CYS A 85 -7.90 7.37 -57.81
C CYS A 85 -6.42 7.16 -57.41
N SER A 86 -6.04 7.62 -56.22
CA SER A 86 -4.65 7.51 -55.74
C SER A 86 -4.24 6.06 -55.50
N VAL A 87 -3.21 5.61 -56.20
CA VAL A 87 -2.58 4.30 -55.99
C VAL A 87 -1.75 4.37 -54.71
N ILE A 88 -2.13 3.59 -53.68
CA ILE A 88 -1.34 3.43 -52.45
C ILE A 88 -0.20 2.46 -52.75
N LEU A 89 1.03 2.89 -52.48
CA LEU A 89 2.23 2.09 -52.64
C LEU A 89 2.62 1.45 -51.31
N ASP A 90 3.13 0.22 -51.34
CA ASP A 90 3.56 -0.51 -50.14
C ASP A 90 4.98 -0.09 -49.71
N THR A 91 5.17 1.23 -49.58
CA THR A 91 6.42 1.86 -49.16
C THR A 91 6.61 1.75 -47.64
N PRO A 92 7.85 1.55 -47.13
CA PRO A 92 8.13 1.74 -45.72
C PRO A 92 7.81 3.17 -45.29
N GLU A 93 7.47 3.37 -44.02
CA GLU A 93 7.20 4.70 -43.47
C GLU A 93 8.46 5.58 -43.52
N LEU A 94 8.30 6.84 -43.93
CA LEU A 94 9.37 7.81 -44.06
C LEU A 94 9.87 8.28 -42.68
N GLU A 95 10.85 7.56 -42.12
CA GLU A 95 11.47 7.85 -40.81
C GLU A 95 11.59 9.36 -40.50
N SER A 96 10.94 9.81 -39.44
CA SER A 96 10.88 11.23 -39.07
C SER A 96 12.27 11.81 -38.76
N HIS A 97 12.43 13.11 -39.03
CA HIS A 97 13.67 13.86 -38.87
C HIS A 97 14.89 13.35 -39.69
N LYS A 98 14.68 12.48 -40.67
CA LYS A 98 15.69 12.13 -41.68
C LYS A 98 15.31 12.65 -43.07
N TRP A 99 16.32 13.01 -43.86
CA TRP A 99 16.13 13.43 -45.24
C TRP A 99 15.92 12.23 -46.15
N HIS A 100 14.71 12.08 -46.68
CA HIS A 100 14.37 11.07 -47.69
C HIS A 100 14.38 11.72 -49.08
N GLN A 101 15.04 11.09 -50.04
CA GLN A 101 14.89 11.45 -51.45
C GLN A 101 13.76 10.65 -52.07
N LEU A 102 12.83 11.36 -52.72
CA LEU A 102 11.82 10.81 -53.60
C LEU A 102 12.18 11.17 -55.05
N CYS A 103 12.18 10.20 -55.95
CA CYS A 103 12.14 10.46 -57.39
C CYS A 103 11.03 9.61 -58.01
N LEU A 104 10.03 10.25 -58.60
CA LEU A 104 8.97 9.60 -59.37
C LEU A 104 9.27 9.75 -60.86
N ALA A 105 9.45 8.63 -61.56
CA ALA A 105 9.53 8.57 -63.02
C ALA A 105 8.20 8.05 -63.58
N VAL A 106 7.69 8.71 -64.62
CA VAL A 106 6.42 8.38 -65.30
C VAL A 106 6.70 8.20 -66.78
N ASN A 107 6.24 7.08 -67.36
CA ASN A 107 6.43 6.69 -68.75
C ASN A 107 5.17 5.97 -69.29
N ASP A 108 5.02 5.85 -70.61
CA ASP A 108 3.85 5.34 -71.32
C ASP A 108 3.42 3.92 -70.89
N THR A 109 4.36 3.13 -70.37
CA THR A 109 4.15 1.72 -69.99
C THR A 109 4.10 1.47 -68.47
N GLY A 110 4.28 2.50 -67.63
CA GLY A 110 4.28 2.35 -66.17
C GLY A 110 4.89 3.54 -65.43
N SER A 111 4.81 3.51 -64.10
CA SER A 111 5.42 4.53 -63.23
C SER A 111 6.24 3.88 -62.13
N VAL A 112 7.37 4.51 -61.78
CA VAL A 112 8.34 3.98 -60.82
C VAL A 112 8.66 5.05 -59.78
N LEU A 113 8.38 4.74 -58.51
CA LEU A 113 8.83 5.56 -57.39
C LEU A 113 10.14 5.00 -56.84
N TYR A 114 11.19 5.82 -56.90
CA TYR A 114 12.46 5.59 -56.22
C TYR A 114 12.42 6.29 -54.85
N LEU A 115 12.54 5.52 -53.78
CA LEU A 115 12.59 5.99 -52.39
C LEU A 115 13.87 5.45 -51.74
N ALA A 116 14.85 6.34 -51.52
CA ALA A 116 16.21 5.95 -51.13
C ALA A 116 16.73 4.78 -52.01
N ASN A 117 17.16 3.66 -51.41
CA ASN A 117 17.68 2.50 -52.14
C ASN A 117 16.60 1.55 -52.71
N HIS A 118 15.31 1.89 -52.58
CA HIS A 118 14.18 1.03 -52.98
C HIS A 118 13.44 1.59 -54.21
N THR A 119 12.86 0.67 -54.99
CA THR A 119 12.12 0.95 -56.24
C THR A 119 10.74 0.31 -56.14
N PHE A 120 9.71 1.06 -56.51
CA PHE A 120 8.31 0.65 -56.42
C PHE A 120 7.64 0.91 -57.77
N ASP A 121 7.45 -0.16 -58.54
CA ASP A 121 6.81 -0.14 -59.86
C ASP A 121 5.29 -0.24 -59.71
N PHE A 122 4.53 0.58 -60.43
CA PHE A 122 3.07 0.56 -60.39
C PHE A 122 2.42 0.97 -61.73
N LEU A 123 1.16 0.53 -61.89
CA LEU A 123 0.33 0.73 -63.07
C LEU A 123 -1.00 1.39 -62.67
N PHE A 124 -1.39 2.44 -63.37
CA PHE A 124 -2.69 3.11 -63.21
C PHE A 124 -3.80 2.31 -63.91
N ALA A 125 -4.14 1.15 -63.36
CA ALA A 125 -5.23 0.32 -63.85
C ALA A 125 -6.61 0.97 -63.59
N ASP A 126 -7.48 0.91 -64.59
CA ASP A 126 -8.86 1.41 -64.64
C ASP A 126 -9.10 2.91 -64.34
N LYS A 127 -9.42 3.65 -65.42
CA LYS A 127 -9.79 5.08 -65.43
C LYS A 127 -11.07 5.36 -64.62
N LYS A 128 -10.94 5.59 -63.30
CA LYS A 128 -11.96 6.29 -62.49
C LYS A 128 -11.56 7.74 -62.25
N ILE A 129 -12.35 8.65 -62.81
CA ILE A 129 -12.24 10.10 -62.59
C ILE A 129 -12.85 10.42 -61.22
N CYS A 130 -12.07 11.03 -60.33
CA CYS A 130 -12.58 11.61 -59.09
C CYS A 130 -13.00 13.07 -59.33
N PHE A 131 -14.20 13.45 -58.85
CA PHE A 131 -14.68 14.82 -58.91
C PHE A 131 -14.00 15.71 -57.86
N THR A 132 -12.86 16.30 -58.21
CA THR A 132 -12.20 17.37 -57.44
C THR A 132 -12.52 18.74 -58.05
N SER A 133 -12.90 19.69 -57.18
CA SER A 133 -13.34 21.04 -57.58
C SER A 133 -12.18 22.05 -57.51
N THR A 134 -11.65 22.43 -58.66
CA THR A 134 -10.75 23.58 -58.83
C THR A 134 -11.19 24.44 -60.01
N LYS A 135 -10.96 25.76 -59.91
CA LYS A 135 -11.27 26.76 -60.95
C LYS A 135 -9.99 27.14 -61.72
N ASP A 136 -10.17 27.76 -62.88
CA ASP A 136 -9.16 28.36 -63.76
C ASP A 136 -7.83 28.77 -63.09
N VAL A 137 -6.70 28.20 -63.53
CA VAL A 137 -5.34 28.63 -63.16
C VAL A 137 -4.40 28.49 -64.37
N ASP A 138 -4.02 29.60 -64.97
CA ASP A 138 -2.97 29.62 -66.01
C ASP A 138 -1.58 29.30 -65.44
N ARG A 139 -0.86 28.42 -66.16
CA ARG A 139 0.55 28.00 -66.00
C ARG A 139 0.79 26.91 -64.94
N VAL A 140 1.70 25.99 -65.26
CA VAL A 140 2.33 25.05 -64.31
C VAL A 140 2.63 25.71 -62.97
N THR A 141 1.93 25.25 -61.93
CA THR A 141 2.11 25.67 -60.54
C THR A 141 2.45 24.47 -59.65
N LEU A 142 3.37 24.68 -58.71
CA LEU A 142 3.75 23.71 -57.69
C LEU A 142 3.15 24.11 -56.35
N GLN A 143 2.20 23.34 -55.86
CA GLN A 143 1.57 23.52 -54.55
C GLN A 143 2.12 22.49 -53.56
N LEU A 144 2.49 22.95 -52.37
CA LEU A 144 3.20 22.15 -51.37
C LEU A 144 2.47 22.16 -50.03
N GLY A 145 2.28 20.98 -49.44
CA GLY A 145 1.64 20.79 -48.13
C GLY A 145 0.11 20.58 -48.15
N SER A 146 -0.48 20.56 -46.96
CA SER A 146 -1.79 19.95 -46.69
C SER A 146 -3.00 20.73 -47.24
N TYR A 147 -4.15 20.04 -47.35
CA TYR A 147 -5.41 20.67 -47.77
C TYR A 147 -5.91 21.72 -46.76
N PRO A 148 -6.67 22.74 -47.23
CA PRO A 148 -7.30 23.72 -46.35
C PRO A 148 -8.24 23.04 -45.34
N GLY A 149 -7.88 23.10 -44.06
CA GLY A 149 -8.69 22.55 -42.96
C GLY A 149 -7.98 21.55 -42.05
N GLY A 150 -6.76 21.08 -42.37
CA GLY A 150 -6.05 20.14 -41.48
C GLY A 150 -4.51 20.21 -41.54
N PHE A 151 -3.86 20.07 -40.39
CA PHE A 151 -2.39 20.05 -40.23
C PHE A 151 -1.79 18.65 -40.48
N VAL A 152 -2.21 18.04 -41.58
CA VAL A 152 -2.09 16.59 -41.81
C VAL A 152 -0.71 16.15 -42.32
N PHE A 153 0.07 17.06 -42.90
CA PHE A 153 1.49 16.84 -43.23
C PHE A 153 2.29 18.07 -42.83
N SER A 154 3.43 17.83 -42.17
CA SER A 154 4.34 18.85 -41.66
C SER A 154 5.78 18.37 -41.83
N GLY A 155 6.63 19.22 -42.40
CA GLY A 155 7.93 18.81 -42.89
C GLY A 155 8.69 19.93 -43.59
N LYS A 156 9.93 19.64 -43.99
CA LYS A 156 10.72 20.54 -44.84
C LYS A 156 10.90 19.92 -46.22
N LEU A 157 10.70 20.71 -47.27
CA LEU A 157 10.91 20.30 -48.65
C LEU A 157 12.09 21.07 -49.25
N ALA A 158 13.02 20.33 -49.84
CA ALA A 158 14.19 20.88 -50.51
C ALA A 158 14.31 20.37 -51.95
N ARG A 159 15.01 21.16 -52.77
CA ARG A 159 15.49 20.80 -54.12
C ARG A 159 14.48 20.01 -54.97
N VAL A 160 13.29 20.57 -55.19
CA VAL A 160 12.33 20.05 -56.18
C VAL A 160 12.88 20.30 -57.59
N LEU A 161 13.05 19.23 -58.36
CA LEU A 161 13.56 19.20 -59.73
C LEU A 161 12.56 18.46 -60.61
N LEU A 162 12.20 19.04 -61.75
CA LEU A 162 11.33 18.42 -62.74
C LEU A 162 12.09 18.29 -64.06
N TYR A 163 12.17 17.08 -64.60
CA TYR A 163 12.83 16.78 -65.88
C TYR A 163 11.78 16.35 -66.91
N THR A 164 11.84 16.89 -68.13
CA THR A 164 10.94 16.54 -69.25
C THR A 164 11.43 15.30 -70.01
N ARG A 165 11.97 14.33 -69.26
CA ARG A 165 12.40 12.99 -69.71
C ARG A 165 12.44 12.04 -68.53
N GLU A 166 12.55 10.74 -68.82
CA GLU A 166 12.99 9.75 -67.84
C GLU A 166 14.49 9.94 -67.52
N LEU A 167 14.85 9.85 -66.24
CA LEU A 167 16.24 9.77 -65.79
C LEU A 167 16.69 8.31 -65.69
N ASN A 168 17.90 8.01 -66.14
CA ASN A 168 18.49 6.68 -65.93
C ASN A 168 18.73 6.42 -64.44
N VAL A 169 18.71 5.15 -64.02
CA VAL A 169 19.02 4.72 -62.64
C VAL A 169 20.37 5.27 -62.16
N SER A 170 21.37 5.41 -63.05
CA SER A 170 22.66 6.05 -62.75
C SER A 170 22.56 7.54 -62.43
N GLU A 171 21.64 8.28 -63.04
CA GLU A 171 21.40 9.70 -62.76
C GLU A 171 20.62 9.88 -61.43
N ILE A 172 19.65 8.99 -61.17
CA ILE A 172 18.89 8.97 -59.92
C ILE A 172 19.80 8.65 -58.72
N THR A 173 20.68 7.65 -58.84
CA THR A 173 21.67 7.30 -57.80
C THR A 173 22.73 8.38 -57.59
N GLN A 174 23.10 9.18 -58.61
CA GLN A 174 23.95 10.37 -58.41
C GLN A 174 23.27 11.41 -57.49
N HIS A 175 21.96 11.65 -57.66
CA HIS A 175 21.22 12.51 -56.73
C HIS A 175 21.21 11.93 -55.30
N GLN A 176 21.05 10.61 -55.14
CA GLN A 176 21.03 9.92 -53.84
C GLN A 176 22.40 9.99 -53.12
N GLN A 177 23.49 10.03 -53.87
CA GLN A 177 24.86 10.21 -53.34
C GLN A 177 25.23 11.69 -53.13
N CYS A 178 24.25 12.60 -53.13
CA CYS A 178 24.42 14.07 -53.06
C CYS A 178 25.43 14.64 -54.08
N GLN A 179 25.50 14.06 -55.27
CA GLN A 179 26.29 14.61 -56.37
C GLN A 179 25.47 15.64 -57.18
N PRO A 180 26.12 16.62 -57.84
CA PRO A 180 25.46 17.51 -58.79
C PRO A 180 25.08 16.72 -60.06
N GLY A 181 23.95 16.02 -59.99
CA GLY A 181 23.31 15.34 -61.11
C GLY A 181 22.81 16.29 -62.23
N PRO A 182 22.08 15.76 -63.23
CA PRO A 182 21.72 16.45 -64.47
C PRO A 182 21.18 17.88 -64.31
N LEU A 183 21.66 18.78 -65.18
CA LEU A 183 21.37 20.22 -65.18
C LEU A 183 20.18 20.62 -66.07
N ASP A 184 19.60 19.67 -66.82
CA ASP A 184 18.50 19.84 -67.76
C ASP A 184 17.10 19.82 -67.11
N PHE A 185 17.00 20.27 -65.85
CA PHE A 185 15.72 20.41 -65.14
C PHE A 185 14.99 21.71 -65.52
N GLN A 186 13.66 21.63 -65.62
CA GLN A 186 12.80 22.78 -65.88
C GLN A 186 12.60 23.61 -64.60
N ARG A 187 12.75 24.94 -64.71
CA ARG A 187 12.59 25.85 -63.57
C ARG A 187 11.12 26.18 -63.34
N VAL A 188 10.52 25.57 -62.30
CA VAL A 188 9.16 25.89 -61.84
C VAL A 188 9.04 27.39 -61.53
N LEU A 189 8.08 28.06 -62.17
CA LEU A 189 7.94 29.52 -62.12
C LEU A 189 7.12 30.01 -60.91
N ASN A 190 6.02 29.31 -60.59
CA ASN A 190 5.14 29.62 -59.48
C ASN A 190 5.17 28.48 -58.45
N VAL A 191 5.44 28.80 -57.19
CA VAL A 191 5.39 27.86 -56.06
C VAL A 191 4.48 28.42 -54.97
N SER A 192 3.49 27.66 -54.54
CA SER A 192 2.57 27.99 -53.46
C SER A 192 2.72 27.01 -52.29
N HIS A 193 2.41 27.48 -51.08
CA HIS A 193 2.54 26.73 -49.84
C HIS A 193 1.21 26.75 -49.08
N ILE A 194 0.75 25.58 -48.63
CA ILE A 194 -0.46 25.43 -47.81
C ILE A 194 -0.13 24.49 -46.63
N GLY A 195 -0.61 24.81 -45.44
CA GLY A 195 -0.33 24.00 -44.24
C GLY A 195 1.11 24.14 -43.73
N GLY A 196 1.62 23.09 -43.09
CA GLY A 196 2.86 23.11 -42.29
C GLY A 196 4.16 22.75 -43.01
N VAL A 197 4.31 23.09 -44.30
CA VAL A 197 5.49 22.70 -45.09
C VAL A 197 6.43 23.90 -45.36
N GLU A 198 7.64 23.82 -44.82
CA GLU A 198 8.70 24.82 -45.02
C GLU A 198 9.55 24.47 -46.25
N ARG A 199 9.85 25.45 -47.12
CA ARG A 199 10.82 25.26 -48.22
C ARG A 199 12.23 25.60 -47.75
N GLN A 200 13.18 24.68 -47.93
CA GLN A 200 14.58 24.92 -47.53
C GLN A 200 15.54 24.99 -48.73
N SER A 201 16.41 26.00 -48.71
CA SER A 201 17.49 26.23 -49.68
C SER A 201 18.86 26.11 -49.01
N ARG A 202 19.34 24.87 -48.85
CA ARG A 202 20.66 24.52 -48.31
C ARG A 202 21.59 23.96 -49.38
N ALA A 203 22.89 23.91 -49.11
CA ALA A 203 23.87 23.30 -49.99
C ALA A 203 23.66 21.78 -50.08
N LEU A 204 24.00 21.17 -51.22
CA LEU A 204 23.71 19.76 -51.47
C LEU A 204 24.38 18.82 -50.45
N GLU A 205 25.60 19.18 -50.05
CA GLU A 205 26.43 18.47 -49.06
C GLU A 205 25.83 18.47 -47.64
N GLU A 206 24.79 19.25 -47.35
CA GLU A 206 24.13 19.29 -46.05
C GLU A 206 22.99 18.27 -45.93
N PHE A 207 22.40 17.81 -47.04
CA PHE A 207 21.30 16.84 -47.02
C PHE A 207 21.76 15.41 -46.76
N CYS A 208 22.98 15.05 -47.20
CA CYS A 208 23.59 13.74 -46.93
C CYS A 208 24.45 13.70 -45.64
N ARG A 209 24.46 14.76 -44.83
CA ARG A 209 24.99 14.68 -43.46
C ARG A 209 23.92 14.03 -42.57
N PRO A 210 24.30 13.20 -41.58
CA PRO A 210 23.34 12.76 -40.57
C PRO A 210 22.72 13.99 -39.89
N HIS A 211 21.39 13.99 -39.75
CA HIS A 211 20.70 15.03 -39.00
C HIS A 211 21.20 15.04 -37.55
N PRO A 212 21.33 16.21 -36.89
CA PRO A 212 21.73 16.23 -35.48
C PRO A 212 20.76 15.38 -34.64
N SER A 213 21.30 14.64 -33.67
CA SER A 213 20.52 13.76 -32.78
C SER A 213 19.80 14.52 -31.66
N GLU A 214 20.15 15.79 -31.46
CA GLU A 214 19.61 16.69 -30.44
C GLU A 214 19.21 18.03 -31.09
N PHE A 215 18.28 18.75 -30.47
CA PHE A 215 17.89 20.11 -30.83
C PHE A 215 17.85 21.01 -29.59
N ILE A 216 18.01 22.32 -29.79
CA ILE A 216 17.95 23.31 -28.70
C ILE A 216 16.49 23.68 -28.41
N ALA A 217 16.09 23.62 -27.15
CA ALA A 217 14.85 24.22 -26.65
C ALA A 217 15.17 25.25 -25.55
N LEU A 218 14.48 26.40 -25.57
CA LEU A 218 14.68 27.49 -24.61
C LEU A 218 13.51 27.58 -23.62
N PHE A 219 13.83 27.62 -22.33
CA PHE A 219 12.86 27.66 -21.25
C PHE A 219 13.06 28.90 -20.38
N ARG A 220 11.99 29.65 -20.11
CA ARG A 220 11.99 30.67 -19.07
C ARG A 220 11.80 29.98 -17.71
N ALA A 221 12.87 29.91 -16.94
CA ALA A 221 12.92 29.22 -15.65
C ALA A 221 14.03 29.84 -14.80
N TYR A 222 13.70 30.30 -13.60
CA TYR A 222 14.58 31.12 -12.76
C TYR A 222 15.56 30.25 -11.97
N ASN A 223 16.44 29.56 -12.69
CA ASN A 223 17.35 28.55 -12.17
C ASN A 223 18.73 29.13 -11.83
N HIS A 224 19.30 28.69 -10.71
CA HIS A 224 20.76 28.72 -10.52
C HIS A 224 21.45 27.52 -11.20
N HIS A 225 22.79 27.46 -11.23
CA HIS A 225 23.52 26.49 -12.08
C HIS A 225 23.14 25.02 -11.82
N TYR A 226 22.98 24.60 -10.56
CA TYR A 226 22.65 23.22 -10.22
C TYR A 226 21.19 22.87 -10.55
N GLU A 227 20.26 23.81 -10.32
CA GLU A 227 18.86 23.70 -10.78
C GLU A 227 18.77 23.60 -12.30
N ALA A 228 19.49 24.42 -13.07
CA ALA A 228 19.48 24.40 -14.53
C ALA A 228 19.97 23.04 -15.08
N ARG A 229 20.98 22.44 -14.45
CA ARG A 229 21.46 21.11 -14.80
C ARG A 229 20.47 20.01 -14.43
N ALA A 230 19.77 20.13 -13.30
CA ALA A 230 18.70 19.20 -12.91
C ALA A 230 17.44 19.36 -13.78
N PHE A 231 17.15 20.58 -14.24
CA PHE A 231 16.04 20.94 -15.13
C PHE A 231 16.20 20.25 -16.49
N CYS A 232 17.33 20.44 -17.18
CA CYS A 232 17.52 19.82 -18.50
C CYS A 232 17.52 18.28 -18.41
N LYS A 233 18.07 17.71 -17.33
CA LYS A 233 18.01 16.26 -17.08
C LYS A 233 16.59 15.77 -16.84
N ARG A 234 15.76 16.52 -16.09
CA ARG A 234 14.33 16.20 -15.94
C ARG A 234 13.57 16.25 -17.26
N MET A 235 13.92 17.19 -18.15
CA MET A 235 13.38 17.26 -19.52
C MET A 235 13.90 16.15 -20.46
N GLY A 236 14.69 15.18 -19.99
CA GLY A 236 15.26 14.10 -20.82
C GLY A 236 16.49 14.49 -21.65
N GLY A 237 17.12 15.63 -21.34
CA GLY A 237 18.23 16.21 -22.11
C GLY A 237 19.41 16.68 -21.26
N ARG A 238 20.24 17.55 -21.83
CA ARG A 238 21.49 18.06 -21.23
C ARG A 238 21.63 19.58 -21.35
N LEU A 239 22.56 20.15 -20.58
CA LEU A 239 23.03 21.53 -20.81
C LEU A 239 24.02 21.57 -21.99
N ILE A 240 24.19 22.77 -22.54
CA ILE A 240 25.20 23.08 -23.55
C ILE A 240 26.60 22.97 -22.93
N ASN A 241 27.54 22.34 -23.65
CA ASN A 241 28.89 22.02 -23.21
C ASN A 241 29.90 22.73 -24.13
N ARG A 242 31.10 23.04 -23.63
CA ARG A 242 32.20 23.68 -24.38
C ARG A 242 32.68 22.91 -25.63
N SER A 243 32.28 21.65 -25.81
CA SER A 243 32.48 20.88 -27.04
C SER A 243 31.46 21.17 -28.16
N ASP A 244 30.32 21.81 -27.86
CA ASP A 244 29.28 22.14 -28.83
C ASP A 244 29.62 23.43 -29.60
N ASP A 245 29.20 23.56 -30.87
CA ASP A 245 29.49 24.75 -31.68
C ASP A 245 28.65 25.96 -31.24
N TYR A 246 29.26 26.83 -30.43
CA TYR A 246 28.65 28.07 -29.94
C TYR A 246 28.18 29.03 -31.05
N LYS A 247 28.77 28.97 -32.26
CA LYS A 247 28.32 29.77 -33.41
C LYS A 247 27.03 29.21 -34.01
N GLN A 248 26.93 27.89 -34.15
CA GLN A 248 25.67 27.25 -34.56
C GLN A 248 24.57 27.48 -33.52
N ILE A 249 24.89 27.32 -32.23
CA ILE A 249 23.98 27.60 -31.10
C ILE A 249 23.47 29.05 -31.14
N ALA A 250 24.34 30.03 -31.42
CA ALA A 250 23.93 31.44 -31.50
C ALA A 250 22.92 31.70 -32.63
N HIS A 251 23.09 31.05 -33.78
CA HIS A 251 22.18 31.13 -34.93
C HIS A 251 20.85 30.38 -34.70
N GLU A 252 20.89 29.21 -34.06
CA GLU A 252 19.66 28.51 -33.67
C GLU A 252 18.85 29.33 -32.66
N ILE A 253 19.53 29.97 -31.69
CA ILE A 253 18.90 30.86 -30.71
C ILE A 253 18.41 32.17 -31.33
N SER A 254 19.10 32.74 -32.33
CA SER A 254 18.58 33.92 -33.07
C SER A 254 17.26 33.59 -33.77
N SER A 255 17.15 32.38 -34.34
CA SER A 255 15.95 31.89 -35.04
C SER A 255 14.80 31.40 -34.14
N SER A 256 15.08 31.06 -32.87
CA SER A 256 14.08 30.51 -31.95
C SER A 256 12.99 31.53 -31.55
N LYS A 257 11.76 31.04 -31.42
CA LYS A 257 10.56 31.77 -30.99
C LYS A 257 10.08 31.38 -29.58
N ASP A 258 10.72 30.40 -28.94
CA ASP A 258 10.38 29.96 -27.58
C ASP A 258 10.47 31.08 -26.55
N ILE A 259 11.39 32.02 -26.78
CA ILE A 259 11.63 33.23 -26.01
C ILE A 259 11.94 34.34 -27.03
N VAL A 260 11.44 35.57 -26.84
CA VAL A 260 11.57 36.67 -27.82
C VAL A 260 12.54 37.78 -27.36
N ASP A 261 13.22 37.57 -26.24
CA ASP A 261 14.13 38.54 -25.62
C ASP A 261 15.36 38.84 -26.52
N LEU A 262 15.79 40.11 -26.60
CA LEU A 262 16.87 40.58 -27.50
C LEU A 262 18.26 40.02 -27.15
N LYS A 263 18.48 39.73 -25.87
CA LYS A 263 19.71 39.17 -25.32
C LYS A 263 19.36 38.04 -24.37
N VAL A 264 19.91 36.85 -24.63
CA VAL A 264 19.61 35.63 -23.89
C VAL A 264 20.85 35.22 -23.08
N LEU A 265 20.65 34.88 -21.81
CA LEU A 265 21.69 34.48 -20.85
C LEU A 265 21.32 33.15 -20.21
N PHE A 266 22.14 32.12 -20.41
CA PHE A 266 21.90 30.76 -19.92
C PHE A 266 23.18 30.06 -19.47
N TRP A 267 23.05 29.11 -18.55
CA TRP A 267 24.16 28.29 -18.05
C TRP A 267 24.64 27.27 -19.08
N THR A 268 25.96 27.04 -19.12
CA THR A 268 26.56 25.83 -19.73
C THR A 268 26.79 24.75 -18.67
N GLU A 269 27.14 23.52 -19.05
CA GLU A 269 27.53 22.45 -18.10
C GLU A 269 28.91 22.69 -17.47
N ASP A 270 29.76 23.50 -18.12
CA ASP A 270 31.13 23.80 -17.69
C ASP A 270 31.23 24.71 -16.44
N MET A 271 32.10 24.29 -15.51
CA MET A 271 32.54 25.10 -14.38
C MET A 271 33.92 25.72 -14.62
N VAL A 272 34.22 26.83 -13.94
CA VAL A 272 35.53 27.49 -14.02
C VAL A 272 36.60 26.61 -13.36
N TYR A 273 37.70 26.37 -14.07
CA TYR A 273 38.79 25.50 -13.61
C TYR A 273 39.35 25.99 -12.26
N ASN A 274 39.61 25.06 -11.35
CA ASN A 274 40.00 25.31 -9.94
C ASN A 274 38.95 26.00 -9.05
N SER A 275 37.68 26.16 -9.45
CA SER A 275 36.65 26.74 -8.56
C SER A 275 35.21 26.28 -8.83
N ASN A 276 34.74 25.28 -8.06
CA ASN A 276 33.34 24.79 -8.05
C ASN A 276 32.29 25.84 -7.56
N LYS A 277 32.68 27.12 -7.44
CA LYS A 277 31.84 28.25 -7.03
C LYS A 277 31.42 29.14 -8.21
N TYR A 278 32.02 28.96 -9.39
CA TYR A 278 31.73 29.75 -10.58
C TYR A 278 31.43 28.83 -11.78
N GLY A 279 30.33 29.11 -12.46
CA GLY A 279 29.89 28.43 -13.68
C GLY A 279 30.02 29.36 -14.89
N ILE A 280 30.11 28.76 -16.08
CA ILE A 280 30.16 29.51 -17.33
C ILE A 280 28.73 29.78 -17.83
N VAL A 281 28.51 31.00 -18.32
CA VAL A 281 27.25 31.51 -18.85
C VAL A 281 27.48 31.93 -20.30
N LEU A 282 26.64 31.47 -21.23
CA LEU A 282 26.67 31.92 -22.61
C LEU A 282 25.65 33.05 -22.79
N SER A 283 26.12 34.15 -23.36
CA SER A 283 25.39 35.39 -23.63
C SER A 283 25.22 35.54 -25.14
N VAL A 284 24.03 35.29 -25.68
CA VAL A 284 23.73 35.45 -27.11
C VAL A 284 22.93 36.73 -27.35
N THR A 285 23.36 37.55 -28.32
CA THR A 285 22.68 38.78 -28.74
C THR A 285 22.06 38.57 -30.12
N ARG A 286 20.74 38.66 -30.23
CA ARG A 286 20.01 38.20 -31.43
C ARG A 286 20.22 39.02 -32.70
N ALA A 287 20.42 40.33 -32.57
CA ALA A 287 20.50 41.22 -33.73
C ALA A 287 21.73 40.95 -34.63
N ASP A 288 22.82 40.49 -34.02
CA ASP A 288 24.14 40.38 -34.67
C ASP A 288 24.66 38.92 -34.71
N GLU A 289 23.91 37.97 -34.14
CA GLU A 289 24.30 36.57 -33.89
C GLU A 289 25.59 36.38 -33.06
N ILE A 290 26.00 37.43 -32.34
CA ILE A 290 27.22 37.42 -31.51
C ILE A 290 26.98 36.70 -30.18
N TYR A 291 27.92 35.83 -29.81
CA TYR A 291 27.96 35.17 -28.50
C TYR A 291 29.19 35.61 -27.67
N HIS A 292 29.02 35.63 -26.34
CA HIS A 292 30.09 35.88 -25.37
C HIS A 292 29.97 34.90 -24.18
N THR A 293 31.09 34.37 -23.70
CA THR A 293 31.15 33.60 -22.46
C THR A 293 31.42 34.52 -21.26
N LEU A 294 30.66 34.35 -20.19
CA LEU A 294 30.77 35.11 -18.92
C LEU A 294 30.92 34.13 -17.75
N GLU A 295 31.53 34.57 -16.65
CA GLU A 295 31.67 33.78 -15.42
C GLU A 295 30.80 34.36 -14.31
N PHE A 296 29.81 33.58 -13.83
CA PHE A 296 28.94 33.96 -12.70
C PHE A 296 29.07 32.95 -11.56
N LYS A 297 28.72 33.37 -10.33
CA LYS A 297 28.67 32.47 -9.18
C LYS A 297 27.58 31.42 -9.40
N CYS A 298 27.83 30.15 -9.05
CA CYS A 298 26.84 29.08 -9.26
C CYS A 298 25.50 29.32 -8.53
N SER A 299 25.47 30.18 -7.52
CA SER A 299 24.27 30.60 -6.77
C SER A 299 23.55 31.84 -7.35
N SER A 300 24.01 32.38 -8.48
CA SER A 300 23.27 33.40 -9.22
C SER A 300 22.12 32.76 -9.98
N ILE A 301 20.99 33.45 -10.08
CA ILE A 301 19.81 32.98 -10.81
C ILE A 301 19.82 33.59 -12.22
N LEU A 302 19.54 32.78 -13.24
CA LEU A 302 19.31 33.24 -14.62
C LEU A 302 17.84 33.00 -15.02
N ILE A 303 17.32 33.86 -15.89
CA ILE A 303 15.91 33.83 -16.35
C ILE A 303 15.68 32.72 -17.39
N VAL A 304 16.73 32.34 -18.13
CA VAL A 304 16.65 31.39 -19.24
C VAL A 304 17.54 30.18 -18.99
N THR A 305 16.96 28.99 -19.22
CA THR A 305 17.66 27.72 -19.29
C THR A 305 17.54 27.18 -20.71
N ALA A 306 18.68 26.88 -21.34
CA ALA A 306 18.75 26.30 -22.68
C ALA A 306 19.17 24.83 -22.56
N CYS A 307 18.39 23.92 -23.13
CA CYS A 307 18.65 22.48 -23.08
C CYS A 307 18.81 21.92 -24.50
N PHE A 308 19.80 21.04 -24.68
CA PHE A 308 19.79 20.10 -25.79
C PHE A 308 18.86 18.93 -25.44
N LEU A 309 17.86 18.70 -26.29
CA LEU A 309 16.87 17.63 -26.17
C LEU A 309 17.08 16.63 -27.32
N PRO A 310 17.25 15.32 -27.08
CA PRO A 310 17.24 14.32 -28.15
C PRO A 310 15.91 14.28 -28.90
N TYR A 311 15.96 14.03 -30.21
CA TYR A 311 14.75 13.75 -31.00
C TYR A 311 14.08 12.45 -30.53
N GLY A 312 12.74 12.44 -30.45
CA GLY A 312 11.96 11.26 -30.05
C GLY A 312 11.69 11.12 -28.54
N ILE A 313 11.90 12.17 -27.74
CA ILE A 313 11.40 12.21 -26.35
C ILE A 313 9.87 12.07 -26.35
N LYS A 314 9.38 11.10 -25.58
CA LYS A 314 7.96 10.80 -25.39
C LYS A 314 7.44 11.46 -24.11
N VAL A 315 6.46 12.34 -24.23
CA VAL A 315 5.73 12.95 -23.11
C VAL A 315 4.34 12.32 -23.03
N TYR A 316 4.00 11.76 -21.88
CA TYR A 316 2.68 11.21 -21.62
C TYR A 316 1.76 12.31 -21.05
N VAL A 317 0.66 12.57 -21.74
CA VAL A 317 -0.43 13.41 -21.22
C VAL A 317 -1.43 12.49 -20.56
N LYS A 318 -1.43 12.47 -19.24
CA LYS A 318 -2.27 11.63 -18.38
C LYS A 318 -3.49 12.45 -17.96
N GLY A 319 -4.69 12.01 -18.33
CA GLY A 319 -5.97 12.66 -18.04
C GLY A 319 -6.96 11.68 -17.44
N ASP A 320 -7.98 11.32 -18.23
CA ASP A 320 -8.79 10.11 -18.00
C ASP A 320 -8.07 8.92 -18.68
N ASP A 321 -7.64 9.12 -19.93
CA ASP A 321 -6.75 8.24 -20.70
C ASP A 321 -5.29 8.71 -20.69
N VAL A 322 -4.38 7.88 -21.21
CA VAL A 322 -2.99 8.25 -21.54
C VAL A 322 -2.85 8.53 -23.04
N MET A 323 -2.44 9.74 -23.39
CA MET A 323 -2.03 10.08 -24.75
C MET A 323 -0.49 10.22 -24.83
N GLU A 324 0.10 9.64 -25.87
CA GLU A 324 1.55 9.65 -26.13
C GLU A 324 1.92 10.78 -27.12
N PHE A 325 2.56 11.83 -26.62
CA PHE A 325 3.05 12.94 -27.43
C PHE A 325 4.56 12.83 -27.65
N SER A 326 5.06 13.27 -28.81
CA SER A 326 6.50 13.43 -29.08
C SER A 326 6.91 14.90 -29.02
N ALA A 327 8.08 15.21 -28.45
CA ALA A 327 8.63 16.57 -28.38
C ALA A 327 9.45 16.93 -29.63
N LEU A 328 9.09 18.03 -30.30
CA LEU A 328 9.59 18.40 -31.63
C LEU A 328 9.91 19.92 -31.73
N PRO A 329 10.95 20.33 -32.48
CA PRO A 329 11.13 21.72 -32.90
C PRO A 329 10.35 22.01 -34.20
N TYR A 330 9.37 22.92 -34.15
CA TYR A 330 8.57 23.33 -35.31
C TYR A 330 8.53 24.86 -35.43
N ASN A 331 8.80 25.40 -36.63
CA ASN A 331 8.84 26.84 -36.91
C ASN A 331 9.72 27.68 -35.93
N GLY A 332 10.73 27.08 -35.31
CA GLY A 332 11.62 27.71 -34.32
C GLY A 332 11.12 27.60 -32.87
N GLN A 333 10.15 26.73 -32.58
CA GLN A 333 9.49 26.63 -31.28
C GLN A 333 9.33 25.16 -30.86
N LEU A 334 9.43 24.88 -29.56
CA LEU A 334 9.10 23.57 -28.99
C LEU A 334 7.58 23.33 -29.04
N ILE A 335 7.19 22.21 -29.65
CA ILE A 335 5.83 21.66 -29.60
C ILE A 335 5.86 20.22 -29.08
N LEU A 336 4.74 19.77 -28.53
CA LEU A 336 4.45 18.35 -28.31
C LEU A 336 3.33 17.94 -29.28
N GLN A 337 3.43 16.78 -29.93
CA GLN A 337 2.37 16.30 -30.82
C GLN A 337 2.05 14.81 -30.63
N SER A 338 0.75 14.48 -30.51
CA SER A 338 0.24 13.10 -30.50
C SER A 338 0.25 12.48 -31.90
N LYS A 339 0.22 11.15 -31.97
CA LYS A 339 0.00 10.38 -33.21
C LYS A 339 -1.28 10.80 -33.93
N ASP A 340 -2.33 11.11 -33.16
CA ASP A 340 -3.65 11.52 -33.67
C ASP A 340 -3.70 12.97 -34.18
N GLY A 341 -2.54 13.62 -34.34
CA GLY A 341 -2.44 15.00 -34.86
C GLY A 341 -2.72 16.11 -33.84
N ALA A 342 -3.10 15.77 -32.59
CA ALA A 342 -3.30 16.77 -31.53
C ALA A 342 -1.98 17.43 -31.13
N ILE A 343 -1.96 18.77 -31.03
CA ILE A 343 -0.75 19.56 -30.73
C ILE A 343 -0.91 20.29 -29.40
N ILE A 344 0.16 20.27 -28.60
CA ILE A 344 0.36 21.18 -27.46
C ILE A 344 1.52 22.12 -27.80
N SER A 345 1.28 23.43 -27.76
CA SER A 345 2.27 24.47 -28.08
C SER A 345 2.10 25.69 -27.18
N LYS A 346 3.17 26.46 -26.97
CA LYS A 346 3.09 27.73 -26.25
C LYS A 346 2.43 28.80 -27.14
N SER A 347 1.42 29.49 -26.63
CA SER A 347 0.77 30.62 -27.29
C SER A 347 0.54 31.78 -26.32
N LYS A 348 -0.02 32.89 -26.79
CA LYS A 348 -0.64 33.87 -25.89
C LYS A 348 -1.87 33.27 -25.23
N CYS A 349 -2.17 33.69 -24.01
CA CYS A 349 -3.39 33.30 -23.30
C CYS A 349 -4.64 33.99 -23.90
N PRO A 350 -5.82 33.34 -23.88
CA PRO A 350 -7.07 33.99 -24.25
C PRO A 350 -7.44 35.09 -23.24
N ASN A 351 -8.11 36.13 -23.72
CA ASN A 351 -8.62 37.28 -22.96
C ASN A 351 -7.57 38.18 -22.25
N ASP A 352 -6.28 37.83 -22.22
CA ASP A 352 -5.25 38.74 -21.70
C ASP A 352 -4.80 39.74 -22.77
N THR A 353 -5.09 41.03 -22.52
CA THR A 353 -4.72 42.16 -23.38
C THR A 353 -3.78 43.15 -22.69
N ALA A 354 -3.44 42.92 -21.41
CA ALA A 354 -2.73 43.87 -20.57
C ALA A 354 -1.37 43.33 -20.09
N THR A 355 -1.29 42.03 -19.82
CA THR A 355 -0.04 41.32 -19.53
C THR A 355 0.32 40.42 -20.71
N ASN A 356 1.60 40.36 -21.07
CA ASN A 356 2.07 39.61 -22.24
C ASN A 356 2.25 38.11 -21.91
N ASN A 357 1.27 37.55 -21.20
CA ASN A 357 1.32 36.23 -20.59
C ASN A 357 1.22 35.10 -21.61
N GLU A 358 1.93 34.02 -21.32
CA GLU A 358 2.07 32.87 -22.20
C GLU A 358 1.35 31.67 -21.56
N CYS A 359 0.64 30.90 -22.39
CA CYS A 359 -0.13 29.73 -22.00
C CYS A 359 0.31 28.54 -22.86
N LEU A 360 0.14 27.32 -22.35
CA LEU A 360 0.15 26.14 -23.20
C LEU A 360 -1.24 26.01 -23.83
N LYS A 361 -1.30 26.05 -25.15
CA LYS A 361 -2.50 25.76 -25.95
C LYS A 361 -2.48 24.32 -26.43
N SER A 362 -3.58 23.63 -26.22
CA SER A 362 -3.84 22.28 -26.68
C SER A 362 -5.00 22.28 -27.69
N SER A 363 -4.86 21.53 -28.78
CA SER A 363 -5.93 21.27 -29.76
C SER A 363 -6.22 19.77 -29.82
N ILE A 364 -6.90 19.27 -28.79
CA ILE A 364 -7.36 17.87 -28.68
C ILE A 364 -8.85 17.83 -29.03
N CYS A 365 -9.24 16.99 -29.99
CA CYS A 365 -10.63 16.69 -30.36
C CYS A 365 -11.51 17.94 -30.59
N ASP A 366 -11.16 18.75 -31.58
CA ASP A 366 -11.87 19.97 -32.04
C ASP A 366 -12.07 21.11 -31.03
N TYR A 367 -11.66 20.95 -29.76
CA TYR A 367 -11.74 21.98 -28.74
C TYR A 367 -10.35 22.53 -28.36
N GLU A 368 -10.25 23.87 -28.32
CA GLU A 368 -9.07 24.53 -27.79
C GLU A 368 -9.10 24.58 -26.26
N MET A 369 -8.04 24.10 -25.61
CA MET A 369 -7.84 24.26 -24.17
C MET A 369 -6.52 24.99 -23.89
N TYR A 370 -6.50 25.78 -22.82
CA TYR A 370 -5.37 26.61 -22.43
C TYR A 370 -5.01 26.35 -20.96
N ALA A 371 -3.77 25.95 -20.69
CA ALA A 371 -3.20 25.94 -19.36
C ALA A 371 -2.31 27.17 -19.16
N HIS A 372 -2.62 27.95 -18.12
CA HIS A 372 -1.71 28.98 -17.63
C HIS A 372 -0.50 28.33 -16.97
N PHE A 373 0.68 28.90 -17.18
CA PHE A 373 1.87 28.62 -16.36
C PHE A 373 2.40 29.94 -15.82
N LEU A 374 2.81 29.94 -14.55
CA LEU A 374 3.43 31.11 -13.93
C LEU A 374 4.88 31.25 -14.37
N ASP A 375 5.45 32.45 -14.22
CA ASP A 375 6.86 32.82 -14.44
C ASP A 375 7.82 32.17 -13.41
N ASN A 376 7.66 30.86 -13.18
CA ASN A 376 8.67 29.95 -12.63
C ASN A 376 8.30 28.45 -12.82
N GLN A 377 7.17 28.14 -13.47
CA GLN A 377 6.69 26.76 -13.58
C GLN A 377 7.21 26.06 -14.83
N LEU A 378 7.48 24.77 -14.70
CA LEU A 378 7.92 23.90 -15.77
C LEU A 378 6.85 23.77 -16.88
N TYR A 379 7.26 23.43 -18.11
CA TYR A 379 6.32 23.07 -19.18
C TYR A 379 5.55 21.78 -18.86
N LEU A 380 6.20 20.86 -18.15
CA LEU A 380 5.65 19.58 -17.70
C LEU A 380 5.01 19.71 -16.30
N GLY A 381 4.59 18.58 -15.73
CA GLY A 381 3.95 18.49 -14.42
C GLY A 381 2.44 18.53 -14.49
N ARG A 382 1.79 18.64 -13.33
CA ARG A 382 0.34 18.67 -13.19
C ARG A 382 -0.18 20.08 -13.43
N LYS A 383 -1.13 20.26 -14.35
CA LYS A 383 -1.66 21.58 -14.73
C LYS A 383 -3.17 21.58 -14.92
N ASP A 384 -3.78 22.70 -14.61
CA ASP A 384 -5.19 22.97 -14.88
C ASP A 384 -5.36 23.61 -16.26
N TRP A 385 -6.21 22.99 -17.07
CA TRP A 385 -6.55 23.42 -18.42
C TRP A 385 -7.96 23.98 -18.47
N PHE A 386 -8.14 25.08 -19.19
CA PHE A 386 -9.38 25.84 -19.28
C PHE A 386 -9.83 26.00 -20.72
N THR A 387 -11.14 25.99 -20.97
CA THR A 387 -11.69 26.43 -22.27
C THR A 387 -11.50 27.94 -22.46
N PRO A 388 -11.61 28.50 -23.69
CA PRO A 388 -11.28 29.91 -23.95
C PRO A 388 -12.17 30.91 -23.20
N ASN A 389 -13.36 30.45 -22.79
CA ASN A 389 -14.34 31.20 -22.02
C ASN A 389 -14.25 30.92 -20.50
N MET A 390 -13.24 30.16 -20.04
CA MET A 390 -13.02 29.73 -18.64
C MET A 390 -14.18 28.96 -17.98
N MET A 391 -15.18 28.52 -18.75
CA MET A 391 -16.39 27.85 -18.23
C MET A 391 -16.18 26.39 -17.83
N ALA A 392 -15.13 25.74 -18.33
CA ALA A 392 -14.78 24.37 -17.97
C ALA A 392 -13.31 24.30 -17.59
N LYS A 393 -13.03 23.60 -16.48
CA LYS A 393 -11.70 23.30 -15.94
C LYS A 393 -11.49 21.79 -15.99
N LYS A 394 -10.35 21.33 -16.49
CA LYS A 394 -9.91 19.94 -16.37
C LYS A 394 -8.40 19.89 -16.12
N THR A 395 -8.00 19.13 -15.11
CA THR A 395 -6.58 18.89 -14.81
C THR A 395 -6.03 17.85 -15.80
N TYR A 396 -4.75 17.99 -16.17
CA TYR A 396 -3.98 16.98 -16.90
C TYR A 396 -2.52 16.99 -16.41
N THR A 397 -1.87 15.83 -16.41
CA THR A 397 -0.47 15.68 -16.00
C THR A 397 0.41 15.41 -17.22
N LEU A 398 1.37 16.30 -17.45
CA LEU A 398 2.37 16.14 -18.51
C LEU A 398 3.62 15.49 -17.91
N SER A 399 3.87 14.23 -18.26
CA SER A 399 4.84 13.38 -17.58
C SER A 399 5.90 12.82 -18.53
N LEU A 400 7.15 12.76 -18.08
CA LEU A 400 8.22 11.96 -18.68
C LEU A 400 8.46 10.64 -17.92
N CYS A 401 7.68 10.38 -16.87
CA CYS A 401 7.83 9.24 -15.99
C CYS A 401 7.27 7.96 -16.61
N SER A 402 7.95 6.84 -16.35
CA SER A 402 7.49 5.48 -16.65
C SER A 402 6.12 5.15 -16.03
N ASN A 403 5.49 4.08 -16.50
CA ASN A 403 4.19 3.61 -15.99
C ASN A 403 4.26 3.25 -14.50
N ASP A 404 5.37 2.67 -14.04
CA ASP A 404 5.59 2.19 -12.67
C ASP A 404 6.03 3.31 -11.69
N SER A 405 5.87 4.57 -12.10
CA SER A 405 6.31 5.75 -11.34
C SER A 405 5.25 6.85 -11.31
N PHE A 406 5.06 7.43 -10.12
CA PHE A 406 4.18 8.56 -9.89
C PHE A 406 4.84 9.87 -10.35
N THR A 407 4.04 10.78 -10.91
CA THR A 407 4.50 12.11 -11.34
C THR A 407 4.09 13.17 -10.32
N CYS A 408 5.06 13.71 -9.59
CA CYS A 408 4.87 14.87 -8.71
C CYS A 408 4.36 16.10 -9.52
N ASN A 409 3.75 17.08 -8.87
CA ASN A 409 3.23 18.27 -9.57
C ASN A 409 4.35 19.07 -10.29
N ASP A 410 5.57 19.05 -9.76
CA ASP A 410 6.80 19.60 -10.36
C ASP A 410 7.43 18.73 -11.49
N SER A 411 6.76 17.64 -11.87
CA SER A 411 7.17 16.58 -12.81
C SER A 411 8.30 15.64 -12.40
N SER A 412 8.85 15.76 -11.18
CA SER A 412 9.77 14.72 -10.70
C SER A 412 9.06 13.36 -10.60
N CYS A 413 9.82 12.30 -10.82
CA CYS A 413 9.33 10.93 -10.86
C CYS A 413 9.79 10.20 -9.59
N ILE A 414 8.85 9.65 -8.82
CA ILE A 414 9.13 8.73 -7.71
C ILE A 414 8.59 7.32 -8.04
N PRO A 415 9.12 6.24 -7.43
CA PRO A 415 8.53 4.91 -7.56
C PRO A 415 7.06 4.94 -7.12
N LEU A 416 6.15 4.34 -7.89
CA LEU A 416 4.70 4.41 -7.58
C LEU A 416 4.33 3.77 -6.24
N ILE A 417 5.14 2.80 -5.78
CA ILE A 417 5.05 2.13 -4.47
C ILE A 417 5.29 3.07 -3.26
N ASN A 418 5.92 4.22 -3.49
CA ASN A 418 6.24 5.20 -2.45
C ASN A 418 5.13 6.23 -2.20
N ARG A 419 4.09 6.28 -3.05
CA ARG A 419 2.97 7.23 -2.88
C ARG A 419 2.04 6.72 -1.78
N CYS A 420 1.68 7.59 -0.85
CA CYS A 420 0.89 7.28 0.34
C CYS A 420 1.57 6.28 1.29
N ASP A 421 2.89 6.41 1.44
CA ASP A 421 3.66 5.64 2.44
C ASP A 421 3.89 6.41 3.77
N GLY A 422 3.40 7.64 3.87
CA GLY A 422 3.55 8.53 5.03
C GLY A 422 4.86 9.31 5.05
N ILE A 423 5.70 9.23 4.01
CA ILE A 423 7.01 9.87 3.92
C ILE A 423 7.07 10.72 2.66
N VAL A 424 7.21 12.04 2.80
CA VAL A 424 7.39 12.92 1.63
C VAL A 424 8.73 12.65 0.93
N GLN A 425 8.69 12.35 -0.37
CA GLN A 425 9.87 12.30 -1.23
C GLN A 425 9.71 13.13 -2.53
N CYS A 426 8.50 13.49 -2.94
CA CYS A 426 8.24 14.56 -3.91
C CYS A 426 8.70 15.93 -3.34
N PRO A 427 9.47 16.75 -4.08
CA PRO A 427 9.96 18.06 -3.62
C PRO A 427 8.85 19.09 -3.31
N ASP A 428 7.62 18.81 -3.75
CA ASP A 428 6.43 19.65 -3.63
C ASP A 428 5.33 19.02 -2.73
N HIS A 429 5.64 17.91 -2.04
CA HIS A 429 4.72 17.18 -1.16
C HIS A 429 3.44 16.65 -1.86
N SER A 430 3.47 16.44 -3.17
CA SER A 430 2.29 16.01 -3.95
C SER A 430 2.03 14.49 -4.00
N ASP A 431 2.94 13.70 -3.42
CA ASP A 431 2.79 12.29 -3.07
C ASP A 431 1.78 12.09 -1.93
N GLU A 432 2.01 12.81 -0.82
CA GLU A 432 1.23 12.73 0.43
C GLU A 432 0.13 13.83 0.51
N GLY A 433 -0.39 14.25 -0.65
CA GLY A 433 -1.34 15.38 -0.78
C GLY A 433 -2.83 15.00 -0.81
N ASP A 434 -3.67 15.94 -1.25
CA ASP A 434 -5.16 15.87 -1.21
C ASP A 434 -5.82 14.62 -1.84
N ILE A 435 -5.09 13.79 -2.59
CA ILE A 435 -5.57 12.53 -3.20
C ILE A 435 -4.78 11.35 -2.61
N CYS A 436 -4.72 11.29 -1.29
CA CYS A 436 -4.03 10.26 -0.53
C CYS A 436 -4.96 9.56 0.47
N TYR A 437 -6.10 9.09 -0.06
CA TYR A 437 -7.02 8.18 0.63
C TYR A 437 -6.71 6.73 0.26
N ILE A 438 -7.10 5.77 1.11
CA ILE A 438 -6.83 4.34 0.92
C ILE A 438 -8.07 3.62 0.38
N LEU A 439 -9.28 4.07 0.75
CA LEU A 439 -10.56 3.50 0.33
C LEU A 439 -11.22 4.34 -0.79
N GLU A 440 -11.44 3.75 -1.97
CA GLU A 440 -12.26 4.39 -3.01
C GLU A 440 -13.72 4.50 -2.51
N GLN A 441 -14.33 5.69 -2.63
CA GLN A 441 -15.65 5.96 -2.05
C GLN A 441 -16.68 4.89 -2.49
N PRO A 442 -17.31 4.15 -1.57
CA PRO A 442 -18.22 3.07 -1.93
C PRO A 442 -19.37 3.53 -2.81
N SER A 443 -19.71 2.72 -3.81
CA SER A 443 -20.84 2.97 -4.73
C SER A 443 -22.14 3.30 -3.97
N SER A 444 -23.05 4.06 -4.58
CA SER A 444 -24.36 4.36 -3.98
C SER A 444 -25.25 3.12 -3.73
N THR A 445 -24.90 1.98 -4.30
CA THR A 445 -25.50 0.65 -4.04
C THR A 445 -24.89 -0.10 -2.86
N TYR A 446 -23.77 0.38 -2.29
CA TYR A 446 -23.12 -0.25 -1.15
C TYR A 446 -23.90 0.01 0.15
N TRP A 447 -24.28 -1.05 0.86
CA TRP A 447 -25.01 -0.95 2.12
C TRP A 447 -24.24 -1.62 3.26
N LYS A 448 -23.63 -0.81 4.13
CA LYS A 448 -22.75 -1.27 5.23
C LYS A 448 -23.41 -2.15 6.30
N SER A 449 -24.73 -2.34 6.26
CA SER A 449 -25.44 -3.30 7.14
C SER A 449 -25.59 -4.70 6.50
N ALA A 450 -25.37 -4.83 5.19
CA ALA A 450 -25.21 -6.11 4.52
C ALA A 450 -23.72 -6.48 4.49
N CYS A 451 -23.42 -7.74 4.82
CA CYS A 451 -22.08 -8.29 4.69
C CYS A 451 -21.74 -8.63 3.22
N PRO A 452 -20.48 -9.00 2.90
CA PRO A 452 -20.05 -9.20 1.51
C PRO A 452 -20.81 -10.33 0.81
N GLU A 453 -21.04 -11.43 1.52
CA GLU A 453 -21.58 -12.70 1.03
C GLU A 453 -22.53 -13.29 2.09
N GLU A 454 -23.28 -14.36 1.78
CA GLU A 454 -24.28 -14.92 2.73
C GLU A 454 -23.64 -15.49 4.01
N SER A 455 -22.39 -15.97 3.92
CA SER A 455 -21.61 -16.51 5.04
C SER A 455 -20.13 -16.16 4.91
N PRO A 456 -19.72 -14.91 5.21
CA PRO A 456 -18.31 -14.52 5.08
C PRO A 456 -17.46 -15.22 6.15
N LEU A 457 -16.31 -15.75 5.72
CA LEU A 457 -15.29 -16.31 6.60
C LEU A 457 -14.49 -15.18 7.26
N ILE A 458 -14.26 -15.31 8.57
CA ILE A 458 -13.51 -14.35 9.38
C ILE A 458 -12.39 -15.10 10.10
N ASN A 459 -11.16 -14.60 9.98
CA ASN A 459 -10.04 -15.10 10.76
C ASN A 459 -10.05 -14.43 12.14
N LEU A 460 -9.77 -15.19 13.19
CA LEU A 460 -9.76 -14.77 14.58
C LEU A 460 -8.36 -14.94 15.18
N LYS A 461 -7.82 -13.87 15.77
CA LYS A 461 -6.61 -13.95 16.58
C LYS A 461 -6.82 -13.30 17.95
N VAL A 462 -6.90 -14.13 19.00
CA VAL A 462 -7.07 -13.68 20.40
C VAL A 462 -5.73 -13.75 21.12
N ARG A 463 -5.33 -12.67 21.81
CA ARG A 463 -4.08 -12.59 22.55
C ARG A 463 -4.36 -12.20 24.01
N LEU A 464 -4.09 -13.12 24.94
CA LEU A 464 -4.20 -12.85 26.38
C LEU A 464 -2.97 -12.05 26.85
N LEU A 465 -3.16 -10.75 27.12
CA LEU A 465 -2.08 -9.86 27.54
C LEU A 465 -1.83 -9.89 29.06
N GLY A 466 -2.87 -10.17 29.85
CA GLY A 466 -2.78 -10.20 31.31
C GLY A 466 -4.11 -10.50 31.99
N VAL A 467 -4.04 -11.03 33.21
CA VAL A 467 -5.16 -11.09 34.15
C VAL A 467 -5.02 -9.95 35.14
N ASN A 468 -6.07 -9.16 35.31
CA ASN A 468 -6.09 -7.94 36.11
C ASN A 468 -6.71 -8.20 37.50
N THR A 469 -7.81 -8.95 37.56
CA THR A 469 -8.59 -9.20 38.78
C THR A 469 -9.20 -10.61 38.77
N VAL A 470 -9.43 -11.18 39.96
CA VAL A 470 -10.21 -12.42 40.14
C VAL A 470 -11.09 -12.25 41.39
N SER A 471 -12.41 -12.29 41.20
CA SER A 471 -13.42 -12.00 42.23
C SER A 471 -14.18 -13.27 42.61
N LEU A 472 -13.70 -13.93 43.67
CA LEU A 472 -14.34 -15.13 44.24
C LEU A 472 -15.71 -14.87 44.89
N GLN A 473 -16.10 -13.60 45.08
CA GLN A 473 -17.43 -13.22 45.57
C GLN A 473 -18.40 -12.89 44.42
N GLY A 474 -17.89 -12.34 43.31
CA GLY A 474 -18.70 -12.05 42.12
C GLY A 474 -18.88 -13.24 41.18
N ASN A 475 -18.07 -14.31 41.33
CA ASN A 475 -17.88 -15.35 40.31
C ASN A 475 -17.39 -14.75 38.97
N GLU A 476 -16.43 -13.82 39.06
CA GLU A 476 -15.93 -13.02 37.94
C GLU A 476 -14.39 -13.02 37.87
N PHE A 477 -13.84 -12.88 36.67
CA PHE A 477 -12.42 -12.63 36.43
C PHE A 477 -12.23 -11.56 35.34
N GLY A 478 -11.28 -10.64 35.56
CA GLY A 478 -10.99 -9.51 34.68
C GLY A 478 -9.69 -9.72 33.91
N VAL A 479 -9.73 -9.63 32.58
CA VAL A 479 -8.57 -9.90 31.70
C VAL A 479 -8.43 -8.85 30.60
N THR A 480 -7.18 -8.51 30.28
CA THR A 480 -6.86 -7.66 29.13
C THR A 480 -6.63 -8.53 27.91
N LEU A 481 -7.52 -8.44 26.92
CA LEU A 481 -7.38 -9.09 25.62
C LEU A 481 -6.95 -8.09 24.55
N TYR A 482 -6.17 -8.55 23.59
CA TYR A 482 -6.00 -7.92 22.28
C TYR A 482 -6.51 -8.90 21.23
N ILE A 483 -7.53 -8.50 20.50
CA ILE A 483 -8.24 -9.32 19.52
C ILE A 483 -8.00 -8.71 18.14
N THR A 484 -7.81 -9.58 17.14
CA THR A 484 -7.73 -9.19 15.73
C THR A 484 -8.71 -10.04 14.95
N LEU A 485 -9.51 -9.38 14.11
CA LEU A 485 -10.41 -10.00 13.14
C LEU A 485 -9.88 -9.66 11.75
N SER A 486 -9.88 -10.63 10.83
CA SER A 486 -9.51 -10.37 9.43
C SER A 486 -10.56 -10.93 8.47
N TRP A 487 -10.94 -10.13 7.47
CA TRP A 487 -11.89 -10.50 6.41
C TRP A 487 -11.57 -9.79 5.10
N THR A 488 -12.24 -10.20 4.03
CA THR A 488 -12.19 -9.59 2.68
C THR A 488 -13.58 -9.08 2.29
N ASP A 489 -13.66 -8.01 1.48
CA ASP A 489 -14.94 -7.52 0.94
C ASP A 489 -14.79 -7.22 -0.55
N HIS A 490 -15.32 -8.11 -1.41
CA HIS A 490 -15.22 -8.00 -2.87
C HIS A 490 -15.95 -6.76 -3.45
N ARG A 491 -16.77 -6.06 -2.66
CA ARG A 491 -17.55 -4.89 -3.06
C ARG A 491 -16.78 -3.58 -2.90
N LEU A 492 -15.67 -3.62 -2.16
CA LEU A 492 -14.79 -2.48 -1.92
C LEU A 492 -13.62 -2.48 -2.92
N LYS A 493 -13.07 -1.29 -3.13
CA LYS A 493 -11.84 -1.07 -3.88
C LYS A 493 -10.92 -0.20 -3.06
N PHE A 494 -9.65 -0.59 -3.03
CA PHE A 494 -8.60 0.12 -2.31
C PHE A 494 -7.64 0.73 -3.32
N ILE A 495 -7.07 1.89 -2.99
CA ILE A 495 -6.07 2.57 -3.81
C ILE A 495 -4.80 2.82 -3.01
N ASN A 496 -3.68 2.94 -3.73
CA ASN A 496 -2.35 3.28 -3.18
C ASN A 496 -1.94 2.37 -1.99
N LEU A 497 -2.38 1.10 -2.01
CA LEU A 497 -1.89 0.10 -1.07
C LEU A 497 -0.43 -0.23 -1.40
N ALA A 498 0.48 0.48 -0.75
CA ALA A 498 1.87 0.06 -0.64
C ALA A 498 1.95 -1.36 -0.05
N ASN A 499 3.07 -2.06 -0.26
CA ASN A 499 3.28 -3.45 0.20
C ASN A 499 3.41 -3.61 1.74
N ASN A 500 2.92 -2.62 2.49
CA ASN A 500 2.93 -2.52 3.95
C ASN A 500 1.50 -2.62 4.50
N MET A 501 1.37 -2.92 5.81
CA MET A 501 0.10 -2.77 6.51
C MET A 501 -0.19 -1.28 6.74
N LEU A 502 -1.06 -0.67 5.93
CA LEU A 502 -1.45 0.74 6.08
C LEU A 502 -2.67 0.86 7.02
N PRO A 503 -2.73 1.89 7.89
CA PRO A 503 -3.89 2.15 8.73
C PRO A 503 -5.02 2.83 7.93
N LEU A 504 -6.27 2.41 8.12
CA LEU A 504 -7.44 3.15 7.62
C LEU A 504 -7.79 4.32 8.55
N GLU A 505 -8.30 5.42 8.00
CA GLU A 505 -8.84 6.50 8.81
C GLU A 505 -10.17 6.11 9.48
N PRO A 506 -10.50 6.67 10.67
CA PRO A 506 -11.77 6.39 11.34
C PRO A 506 -13.01 6.75 10.50
N GLU A 507 -12.90 7.76 9.64
CA GLU A 507 -13.98 8.20 8.75
C GLU A 507 -14.21 7.21 7.59
N GLU A 508 -13.13 6.69 6.98
CA GLU A 508 -13.20 5.60 6.00
C GLU A 508 -13.82 4.35 6.63
N PHE A 509 -13.41 3.99 7.85
CA PHE A 509 -13.92 2.79 8.53
C PHE A 509 -15.43 2.85 8.80
N ASP A 510 -15.96 3.98 9.27
CA ASP A 510 -17.40 4.08 9.54
C ASP A 510 -18.26 4.08 8.27
N LEU A 511 -17.68 4.03 7.06
CA LEU A 511 -18.39 3.74 5.81
C LEU A 511 -18.52 2.24 5.52
N ILE A 512 -17.59 1.38 5.95
CA ILE A 512 -17.54 -0.04 5.55
C ILE A 512 -18.36 -0.97 6.46
N TRP A 513 -18.51 -2.22 6.03
CA TRP A 513 -19.07 -3.28 6.86
C TRP A 513 -17.95 -3.87 7.72
N SER A 514 -18.27 -4.19 8.98
CA SER A 514 -17.36 -4.86 9.90
C SER A 514 -18.08 -5.96 10.69
N PRO A 515 -17.44 -7.11 10.94
CA PRO A 515 -18.01 -8.19 11.72
C PRO A 515 -18.20 -7.77 13.19
N VAL A 516 -19.41 -7.98 13.71
CA VAL A 516 -19.73 -7.66 15.11
C VAL A 516 -19.56 -8.90 15.98
N VAL A 517 -18.51 -8.89 16.79
CA VAL A 517 -18.25 -9.89 17.84
C VAL A 517 -18.84 -9.46 19.18
N TYR A 518 -19.21 -10.45 19.99
CA TYR A 518 -19.57 -10.29 21.39
C TYR A 518 -19.24 -11.56 22.17
N PHE A 519 -19.16 -11.44 23.50
CA PHE A 519 -18.91 -12.59 24.38
C PHE A 519 -20.15 -12.90 25.22
N ASP A 520 -20.64 -14.14 25.19
CA ASP A 520 -21.86 -14.53 25.91
C ASP A 520 -21.71 -14.54 27.43
N ASN A 521 -20.53 -14.90 27.95
CA ASN A 521 -20.26 -14.94 29.39
C ASN A 521 -19.56 -13.69 29.95
N ALA A 522 -19.38 -12.64 29.14
CA ALA A 522 -18.88 -11.35 29.59
C ALA A 522 -19.99 -10.47 30.20
N VAL A 523 -19.60 -9.54 31.08
CA VAL A 523 -20.53 -8.57 31.65
C VAL A 523 -21.16 -7.72 30.53
N TYR A 524 -22.50 -7.62 30.50
CA TYR A 524 -23.26 -6.95 29.44
C TYR A 524 -22.77 -5.51 29.10
N ARG A 525 -22.23 -4.79 30.09
CA ARG A 525 -21.64 -3.46 29.89
C ARG A 525 -20.40 -3.48 28.98
N ASP A 526 -19.57 -4.52 29.05
CA ASP A 526 -18.35 -4.64 28.24
C ASP A 526 -18.69 -4.84 26.76
N ASN A 527 -19.65 -5.73 26.47
CA ASN A 527 -20.21 -5.89 25.13
C ASN A 527 -20.81 -4.56 24.62
N LEU A 528 -21.50 -3.79 25.45
CA LEU A 528 -22.02 -2.46 25.07
C LEU A 528 -20.93 -1.41 24.85
N ASN A 529 -19.83 -1.44 25.62
CA ASN A 529 -18.70 -0.53 25.46
C ASN A 529 -18.03 -0.74 24.10
N ILE A 530 -17.81 -2.00 23.71
CA ILE A 530 -17.24 -2.38 22.40
C ILE A 530 -18.14 -1.94 21.25
N LEU A 531 -19.44 -2.23 21.33
CA LEU A 531 -20.44 -1.79 20.33
C LEU A 531 -20.55 -0.26 20.19
N LYS A 532 -20.03 0.51 21.16
CA LYS A 532 -20.04 1.98 21.17
C LYS A 532 -18.64 2.60 21.01
N LYS A 533 -17.58 1.78 20.84
CA LYS A 533 -16.17 2.22 20.83
C LYS A 533 -15.77 3.04 22.08
N ILE A 534 -16.35 2.75 23.25
CA ILE A 534 -16.08 3.46 24.52
C ILE A 534 -15.00 2.71 25.32
N ASP A 535 -13.95 3.42 25.73
CA ASP A 535 -12.79 2.88 26.48
C ASP A 535 -12.07 1.71 25.78
N VAL A 536 -12.26 1.55 24.46
CA VAL A 536 -11.58 0.59 23.60
C VAL A 536 -10.46 1.30 22.84
N LEU A 537 -9.26 0.71 22.83
CA LEU A 537 -8.24 1.06 21.84
C LEU A 537 -8.51 0.20 20.61
N GLN A 538 -8.93 0.82 19.51
CA GLN A 538 -9.20 0.16 18.23
C GLN A 538 -8.33 0.79 17.14
N ASP A 539 -7.68 -0.06 16.35
CA ASP A 539 -6.87 0.29 15.19
C ASP A 539 -7.19 -0.69 14.04
N ILE A 540 -7.08 -0.25 12.80
CA ILE A 540 -7.49 -1.05 11.64
C ILE A 540 -6.43 -0.91 10.56
N THR A 541 -5.89 -2.05 10.12
CA THR A 541 -4.88 -2.09 9.06
C THR A 541 -5.38 -2.84 7.84
N VAL A 542 -4.84 -2.49 6.67
CA VAL A 542 -5.18 -3.06 5.38
C VAL A 542 -3.92 -3.64 4.75
N SER A 543 -4.03 -4.83 4.18
CA SER A 543 -2.91 -5.57 3.58
C SER A 543 -3.32 -6.24 2.27
N ALA A 544 -2.64 -5.90 1.17
CA ALA A 544 -2.83 -6.54 -0.13
C ALA A 544 -2.14 -7.91 -0.20
N VAL A 545 -2.73 -8.83 -0.98
CA VAL A 545 -2.25 -10.22 -1.15
C VAL A 545 -1.62 -10.45 -2.54
N ARG A 546 -1.85 -9.53 -3.49
CA ARG A 546 -1.45 -9.64 -4.90
C ARG A 546 -1.06 -8.29 -5.48
N ASP A 547 -0.33 -8.33 -6.59
CA ASP A 547 0.07 -7.17 -7.38
C ASP A 547 -1.14 -6.32 -7.78
N SER A 548 -0.93 -5.00 -7.83
CA SER A 548 -1.96 -3.98 -8.05
C SER A 548 -2.08 -3.57 -9.51
N GLU A 549 -3.28 -3.16 -9.95
CA GLU A 549 -3.48 -2.62 -11.29
C GLU A 549 -3.15 -1.13 -11.32
N THR A 550 -2.09 -0.75 -12.04
CA THR A 550 -1.73 0.65 -12.27
C THR A 550 -2.73 1.29 -13.22
N THR A 551 -3.53 2.23 -12.70
CA THR A 551 -4.52 3.00 -13.47
C THR A 551 -4.32 4.48 -13.22
N ILE A 552 -5.08 5.34 -13.91
CA ILE A 552 -5.06 6.79 -13.68
C ILE A 552 -6.43 7.23 -13.18
N ASP A 553 -6.42 8.10 -12.18
CA ASP A 553 -7.60 8.66 -11.55
C ASP A 553 -7.39 10.16 -11.35
N ASN A 554 -8.28 10.99 -11.90
CA ASN A 554 -8.17 12.46 -11.87
C ASN A 554 -6.80 12.99 -12.34
N SER A 555 -6.17 12.34 -13.34
CA SER A 555 -4.78 12.57 -13.82
C SER A 555 -3.64 12.10 -12.90
N TYR A 556 -3.91 11.43 -11.78
CA TYR A 556 -2.91 10.86 -10.87
C TYR A 556 -2.71 9.37 -11.15
N GLU A 557 -1.47 8.90 -11.18
CA GLU A 557 -1.13 7.47 -11.29
C GLU A 557 -1.42 6.78 -9.96
N VAL A 558 -2.43 5.88 -9.94
CA VAL A 558 -2.88 5.16 -8.75
C VAL A 558 -2.70 3.65 -8.94
N GLN A 559 -2.37 2.96 -7.85
CA GLN A 559 -2.46 1.50 -7.80
C GLN A 559 -3.83 1.12 -7.26
N LYS A 560 -4.69 0.46 -8.04
CA LYS A 560 -6.01 0.00 -7.58
C LYS A 560 -5.98 -1.50 -7.30
N VAL A 561 -6.63 -1.91 -6.21
CA VAL A 561 -6.74 -3.31 -5.77
C VAL A 561 -8.19 -3.62 -5.42
N ASN A 562 -8.70 -4.74 -5.91
CA ASN A 562 -10.03 -5.25 -5.58
C ASN A 562 -10.04 -5.80 -4.14
N GLY A 563 -11.06 -5.47 -3.33
CA GLY A 563 -11.17 -5.89 -1.93
C GLY A 563 -11.29 -7.41 -1.68
N SER A 564 -11.43 -8.22 -2.73
CA SER A 564 -11.27 -9.69 -2.68
C SER A 564 -9.79 -10.16 -2.64
N HIS A 565 -8.83 -9.26 -2.81
CA HIS A 565 -7.38 -9.53 -2.70
C HIS A 565 -6.73 -8.69 -1.59
N VAL A 566 -7.55 -8.21 -0.65
CA VAL A 566 -7.14 -7.30 0.42
C VAL A 566 -7.74 -7.77 1.74
N PHE A 567 -6.89 -8.12 2.69
CA PHE A 567 -7.31 -8.41 4.06
C PHE A 567 -7.48 -7.11 4.85
N ILE A 568 -8.68 -6.91 5.41
CA ILE A 568 -9.03 -5.83 6.33
C ILE A 568 -8.87 -6.40 7.75
N ASN A 569 -7.90 -5.90 8.50
CA ASN A 569 -7.55 -6.37 9.83
C ASN A 569 -8.04 -5.38 10.89
N GLN A 570 -9.11 -5.72 11.61
CA GLN A 570 -9.61 -4.93 12.74
C GLN A 570 -8.96 -5.41 14.03
N HIS A 571 -8.12 -4.56 14.63
CA HIS A 571 -7.49 -4.80 15.93
C HIS A 571 -8.25 -4.04 17.01
N PHE A 572 -8.46 -4.68 18.17
CA PHE A 572 -9.00 -3.97 19.33
C PHE A 572 -8.51 -4.56 20.66
N LYS A 573 -8.29 -3.68 21.64
CA LYS A 573 -7.79 -3.99 22.98
C LYS A 573 -8.74 -3.47 24.04
N TYR A 574 -9.17 -4.35 24.93
CA TYR A 574 -10.13 -4.02 25.99
C TYR A 574 -9.91 -4.87 27.26
N LEU A 575 -10.40 -4.38 28.39
CA LEU A 575 -10.39 -5.05 29.70
C LEU A 575 -11.76 -5.69 29.94
N PHE A 576 -11.89 -6.97 29.62
CA PHE A 576 -13.11 -7.74 29.78
C PHE A 576 -13.29 -8.24 31.21
N THR A 577 -14.51 -8.21 31.72
CA THR A 577 -14.93 -8.96 32.90
C THR A 577 -15.79 -10.14 32.49
N PHE A 578 -15.34 -11.35 32.79
CA PHE A 578 -16.00 -12.61 32.46
C PHE A 578 -16.55 -13.30 33.69
N SER A 579 -17.71 -13.94 33.56
CA SER A 579 -18.27 -14.83 34.56
C SER A 579 -17.62 -16.23 34.51
N CYS A 580 -17.29 -16.79 35.68
CA CYS A 580 -16.68 -18.11 35.85
C CYS A 580 -17.18 -18.78 37.15
N THR A 581 -17.63 -20.03 37.05
CA THR A 581 -18.12 -20.82 38.18
C THR A 581 -16.98 -21.49 38.93
N PHE A 582 -16.51 -20.89 40.02
CA PHE A 582 -15.39 -21.42 40.80
C PHE A 582 -15.76 -22.65 41.66
N GLU A 583 -15.06 -23.77 41.45
CA GLU A 583 -15.18 -25.01 42.21
C GLU A 583 -14.23 -24.98 43.42
N LEU A 584 -14.72 -24.54 44.57
CA LEU A 584 -13.88 -24.32 45.77
C LEU A 584 -13.73 -25.57 46.68
N PHE A 585 -14.01 -26.78 46.18
CA PHE A 585 -14.09 -28.00 46.99
C PHE A 585 -12.74 -28.39 47.63
N THR A 586 -11.67 -28.50 46.84
CA THR A 586 -10.31 -28.83 47.32
C THR A 586 -9.50 -27.63 47.82
N PHE A 587 -10.14 -26.48 48.04
CA PHE A 587 -9.48 -25.26 48.53
C PHE A 587 -8.56 -25.55 49.75
N PRO A 588 -7.28 -25.11 49.74
CA PRO A 588 -6.63 -24.17 48.81
C PRO A 588 -5.81 -24.84 47.69
N PHE A 589 -5.96 -26.14 47.46
CA PHE A 589 -5.27 -26.90 46.40
C PHE A 589 -6.08 -26.90 45.09
N ASP A 590 -7.03 -25.98 44.97
CA ASP A 590 -8.00 -25.93 43.89
C ASP A 590 -7.39 -25.35 42.60
N THR A 591 -7.75 -25.99 41.48
CA THR A 591 -7.56 -25.46 40.14
C THR A 591 -8.91 -25.10 39.52
N GLN A 592 -8.95 -23.96 38.84
CA GLN A 592 -10.17 -23.34 38.33
C GLN A 592 -10.08 -23.24 36.81
N GLU A 593 -11.05 -23.85 36.13
CA GLU A 593 -11.19 -23.85 34.68
C GLU A 593 -12.19 -22.75 34.31
N CYS A 594 -11.71 -21.64 33.74
CA CYS A 594 -12.57 -20.54 33.30
C CYS A 594 -12.57 -20.41 31.78
N GLN A 595 -13.76 -20.22 31.20
CA GLN A 595 -13.95 -20.09 29.76
C GLN A 595 -14.32 -18.67 29.33
N MET A 596 -14.11 -18.35 28.06
CA MET A 596 -14.51 -17.12 27.39
C MET A 596 -15.18 -17.51 26.06
N SER A 597 -16.52 -17.48 26.02
CA SER A 597 -17.32 -17.85 24.85
C SER A 597 -17.48 -16.65 23.92
N LEU A 598 -16.83 -16.68 22.76
CA LEU A 598 -16.90 -15.64 21.72
C LEU A 598 -17.84 -16.07 20.60
N ARG A 599 -18.80 -15.22 20.23
CA ARG A 599 -19.72 -15.45 19.10
C ARG A 599 -19.76 -14.28 18.12
N LEU A 600 -20.12 -14.62 16.89
CA LEU A 600 -20.40 -13.66 15.81
C LEU A 600 -21.89 -13.30 15.79
N LYS A 601 -22.20 -12.02 15.58
CA LYS A 601 -23.58 -11.53 15.50
C LYS A 601 -24.17 -11.74 14.11
N CYS A 602 -24.94 -12.81 13.95
CA CYS A 602 -25.74 -13.06 12.74
C CYS A 602 -26.94 -12.11 12.61
N THR A 603 -27.40 -11.89 11.39
CA THR A 603 -28.65 -11.17 11.06
C THR A 603 -29.42 -11.90 9.96
N SER A 604 -30.67 -11.50 9.70
CA SER A 604 -31.51 -12.12 8.66
C SER A 604 -30.92 -11.87 7.26
N GLY A 605 -30.24 -12.87 6.69
CA GLY A 605 -29.50 -12.77 5.42
C GLY A 605 -27.98 -12.58 5.57
N CYS A 606 -27.43 -12.67 6.78
CA CYS A 606 -25.97 -12.64 7.01
C CYS A 606 -25.57 -13.59 8.15
N GLN A 607 -24.82 -14.64 7.83
CA GLN A 607 -24.34 -15.65 8.78
C GLN A 607 -22.80 -15.70 8.77
N PRO A 608 -22.10 -14.70 9.33
CA PRO A 608 -20.64 -14.68 9.42
C PRO A 608 -20.13 -15.89 10.24
N LYS A 609 -19.03 -16.51 9.79
CA LYS A 609 -18.46 -17.73 10.39
C LYS A 609 -16.96 -17.62 10.62
N TRP A 610 -16.45 -18.38 11.58
CA TRP A 610 -15.01 -18.45 11.82
C TRP A 610 -14.32 -19.36 10.80
N ASN A 611 -13.20 -18.91 10.24
CA ASN A 611 -12.38 -19.73 9.36
C ASN A 611 -11.70 -20.85 10.15
N SER A 612 -12.19 -22.08 9.97
CA SER A 612 -11.62 -23.30 10.59
C SER A 612 -10.89 -24.21 9.59
N GLU A 613 -10.77 -23.80 8.32
CA GLU A 613 -10.14 -24.60 7.27
C GLU A 613 -8.64 -24.33 7.12
N SER A 614 -8.18 -23.14 7.53
CA SER A 614 -6.75 -22.78 7.54
C SER A 614 -6.19 -22.68 8.96
N ASP A 615 -4.94 -23.13 9.16
CA ASP A 615 -4.22 -23.03 10.45
C ASP A 615 -3.97 -21.58 10.92
N GLU A 616 -4.14 -20.59 10.03
CA GLU A 616 -4.10 -19.16 10.37
C GLU A 616 -5.49 -18.57 10.69
N GLY A 617 -6.55 -19.37 10.56
CA GLY A 617 -7.95 -18.94 10.69
C GLY A 617 -8.42 -18.74 12.14
N ILE A 618 -8.00 -19.58 13.09
CA ILE A 618 -8.25 -19.38 14.52
C ILE A 618 -6.93 -19.54 15.29
N GLN A 619 -6.40 -18.44 15.81
CA GLN A 619 -5.18 -18.41 16.61
C GLN A 619 -5.46 -17.85 18.01
N VAL A 620 -4.99 -18.55 19.04
CA VAL A 620 -5.06 -18.08 20.43
C VAL A 620 -3.66 -18.07 21.03
N GLU A 621 -3.16 -16.87 21.33
CA GLU A 621 -1.86 -16.65 21.94
C GLU A 621 -1.99 -16.27 23.42
N GLY A 622 -1.05 -16.75 24.23
CA GLY A 622 -0.77 -16.20 25.54
C GLY A 622 0.59 -16.66 26.04
N LYS A 623 1.01 -16.13 27.18
CA LYS A 623 2.17 -16.62 27.93
C LYS A 623 1.70 -17.11 29.29
N ASP A 624 2.49 -17.98 29.91
CA ASP A 624 2.26 -18.32 31.31
C ASP A 624 2.44 -17.07 32.17
N LEU A 625 1.38 -16.75 32.92
CA LEU A 625 1.25 -15.53 33.71
C LEU A 625 1.18 -15.91 35.19
N THR A 626 1.62 -15.04 36.09
CA THR A 626 1.31 -15.25 37.52
C THR A 626 0.91 -13.95 38.19
N ILE A 627 -0.19 -14.01 38.92
CA ILE A 627 -0.67 -12.94 39.82
C ILE A 627 -0.35 -13.31 41.26
N SER A 628 -0.75 -12.49 42.24
CA SER A 628 -0.44 -12.72 43.65
C SER A 628 -1.01 -14.05 44.19
N THR A 629 -2.21 -14.42 43.74
CA THR A 629 -3.01 -15.56 44.25
C THR A 629 -2.94 -16.82 43.39
N TYR A 630 -2.71 -16.69 42.08
CA TYR A 630 -2.72 -17.81 41.13
C TYR A 630 -1.54 -17.76 40.14
N SER A 631 -1.15 -18.92 39.64
CA SER A 631 -0.44 -19.12 38.38
C SER A 631 -1.46 -19.44 37.28
N ILE A 632 -1.26 -18.90 36.09
CA ILE A 632 -2.18 -18.94 34.96
C ILE A 632 -1.42 -19.56 33.79
N SER A 633 -1.94 -20.66 33.25
CA SER A 633 -1.34 -21.31 32.08
C SER A 633 -1.56 -20.49 30.81
N GLN A 634 -0.85 -20.83 29.74
CA GLN A 634 -1.23 -20.41 28.40
C GLN A 634 -2.70 -20.78 28.09
N PRO A 635 -3.46 -19.91 27.41
CA PRO A 635 -4.83 -20.18 27.00
C PRO A 635 -4.89 -21.29 25.95
N ARG A 636 -5.99 -22.05 25.94
CA ARG A 636 -6.30 -23.07 24.95
C ARG A 636 -7.69 -22.80 24.37
N PHE A 637 -8.08 -23.46 23.29
CA PHE A 637 -9.39 -23.22 22.69
C PHE A 637 -10.06 -24.47 22.14
N THR A 638 -11.39 -24.38 22.01
CA THR A 638 -12.23 -25.28 21.25
C THR A 638 -13.21 -24.46 20.41
N TYR A 639 -13.86 -25.13 19.47
CA TYR A 639 -14.97 -24.60 18.68
C TYR A 639 -15.98 -25.73 18.48
N ASP A 640 -17.27 -25.40 18.44
CA ASP A 640 -18.30 -26.43 18.22
C ASP A 640 -18.48 -26.68 16.71
N VAL A 641 -18.57 -27.95 16.33
CA VAL A 641 -18.67 -28.42 14.94
C VAL A 641 -20.07 -28.98 14.65
N SER A 642 -21.06 -28.53 15.43
CA SER A 642 -22.44 -29.05 15.43
C SER A 642 -23.30 -28.62 14.23
N GLU A 643 -22.84 -27.65 13.42
CA GLU A 643 -23.47 -27.26 12.16
C GLU A 643 -22.51 -27.52 10.97
N GLU A 644 -23.03 -28.08 9.87
CA GLU A 644 -22.25 -28.74 8.80
C GLU A 644 -21.31 -27.84 7.96
N ASN A 645 -21.19 -26.54 8.28
CA ASN A 645 -20.24 -25.63 7.64
C ASN A 645 -19.79 -24.54 8.62
N ALA A 646 -18.54 -24.64 9.09
CA ALA A 646 -17.76 -23.67 9.90
C ALA A 646 -18.37 -23.20 11.25
N PRO A 647 -17.57 -23.14 12.34
CA PRO A 647 -18.06 -22.77 13.67
C PRO A 647 -18.50 -21.31 13.77
N THR A 648 -19.53 -21.06 14.58
CA THR A 648 -20.03 -19.71 14.93
C THR A 648 -19.63 -19.28 16.35
N GLU A 649 -19.25 -20.23 17.21
CA GLU A 649 -18.71 -20.02 18.55
C GLU A 649 -17.29 -20.56 18.68
N VAL A 650 -16.41 -19.79 19.33
CA VAL A 650 -15.08 -20.21 19.79
C VAL A 650 -15.02 -20.02 21.30
N ILE A 651 -14.66 -21.08 22.02
CA ILE A 651 -14.55 -21.08 23.47
C ILE A 651 -13.07 -21.12 23.85
N VAL A 652 -12.59 -20.09 24.55
CA VAL A 652 -11.20 -19.99 24.99
C VAL A 652 -11.12 -20.31 26.49
N TYR A 653 -10.36 -21.35 26.85
CA TYR A 653 -10.16 -21.82 28.21
C TYR A 653 -8.86 -21.29 28.82
N VAL A 654 -8.92 -20.91 30.09
CA VAL A 654 -7.79 -20.43 30.91
C VAL A 654 -7.81 -21.18 32.24
N LEU A 655 -6.73 -21.92 32.54
CA LEU A 655 -6.58 -22.65 33.79
C LEU A 655 -5.85 -21.80 34.84
N PHE A 656 -6.48 -21.61 35.99
CA PHE A 656 -5.93 -20.91 37.15
C PHE A 656 -5.56 -21.92 38.25
N THR A 657 -4.30 -21.92 38.66
CA THR A 657 -3.76 -22.82 39.71
C THR A 657 -3.42 -22.01 40.97
N ARG A 658 -3.95 -22.37 42.15
CA ARG A 658 -3.78 -21.55 43.36
C ARG A 658 -2.38 -21.70 43.97
N LYS A 659 -1.78 -20.56 44.37
CA LYS A 659 -0.52 -20.51 45.13
C LYS A 659 -0.73 -20.88 46.60
N PHE A 660 -0.95 -22.18 46.87
CA PHE A 660 -1.35 -22.70 48.20
C PHE A 660 -0.31 -22.53 49.33
N ILE A 661 0.96 -22.25 49.00
CA ILE A 661 2.10 -22.23 49.95
C ILE A 661 1.85 -21.30 51.15
N ALA A 662 1.17 -20.17 50.96
CA ALA A 662 0.84 -19.25 52.05
C ALA A 662 -0.05 -19.93 53.11
N TYR A 663 -1.13 -20.59 52.69
CA TYR A 663 -2.07 -21.29 53.57
C TYR A 663 -1.41 -22.46 54.31
N LEU A 664 -0.44 -23.14 53.70
CA LEU A 664 0.34 -24.18 54.37
C LEU A 664 1.05 -23.63 55.62
N LEU A 665 1.61 -22.42 55.53
CA LEU A 665 2.35 -21.76 56.60
C LEU A 665 1.46 -21.00 57.60
N THR A 666 0.36 -20.38 57.15
CA THR A 666 -0.50 -19.54 58.00
C THR A 666 -1.74 -20.25 58.56
N THR A 667 -2.16 -21.36 57.96
CA THR A 667 -3.38 -22.08 58.35
C THR A 667 -3.07 -23.50 58.81
N PHE A 668 -2.44 -24.33 57.97
CA PHE A 668 -2.19 -25.73 58.32
C PHE A 668 -1.12 -25.88 59.41
N LEU A 669 0.02 -25.18 59.30
CA LEU A 669 1.11 -25.27 60.28
C LEU A 669 0.69 -24.91 61.72
N PRO A 670 -0.04 -23.80 62.00
CA PRO A 670 -0.56 -23.54 63.35
C PRO A 670 -1.49 -24.63 63.87
N CYS A 671 -2.40 -25.15 63.06
CA CYS A 671 -3.29 -26.25 63.45
C CYS A 671 -2.53 -27.55 63.77
N ILE A 672 -1.49 -27.88 63.00
CA ILE A 672 -0.59 -29.01 63.27
C ILE A 672 0.14 -28.80 64.61
N VAL A 673 0.68 -27.61 64.87
CA VAL A 673 1.33 -27.27 66.15
C VAL A 673 0.36 -27.39 67.33
N LEU A 674 -0.87 -26.90 67.20
CA LEU A 674 -1.91 -27.04 68.25
C LEU A 674 -2.29 -28.51 68.49
N CYS A 675 -2.30 -29.35 67.44
CA CYS A 675 -2.49 -30.80 67.55
C CYS A 675 -1.30 -31.50 68.21
N ILE A 676 -0.06 -31.08 67.95
CA ILE A 676 1.14 -31.57 68.63
C ILE A 676 1.08 -31.19 70.12
N LEU A 677 0.81 -29.93 70.45
CA LEU A 677 0.63 -29.47 71.84
C LEU A 677 -0.44 -30.27 72.58
N SER A 678 -1.57 -30.55 71.92
CA SER A 678 -2.61 -31.44 72.45
C SER A 678 -2.08 -32.86 72.73
N HIS A 679 -1.26 -33.44 71.83
CA HIS A 679 -0.65 -34.75 72.04
C HIS A 679 0.33 -34.76 73.23
N LEU A 680 1.14 -33.69 73.40
CA LEU A 680 2.08 -33.56 74.52
C LEU A 680 1.38 -33.60 75.90
N THR A 681 0.10 -33.21 75.98
CA THR A 681 -0.69 -33.33 77.22
C THR A 681 -0.91 -34.78 77.67
N LEU A 682 -0.92 -35.75 76.74
CA LEU A 682 -1.04 -37.18 77.06
C LEU A 682 0.31 -37.81 77.44
N THR A 683 1.41 -37.36 76.83
CA THR A 683 2.73 -38.01 76.95
C THR A 683 3.64 -37.44 78.03
N HIS A 684 3.67 -36.12 78.24
CA HIS A 684 4.65 -35.47 79.14
C HIS A 684 4.10 -35.06 80.51
N PHE A 685 2.81 -34.73 80.61
CA PHE A 685 2.20 -34.35 81.89
C PHE A 685 2.05 -35.59 82.78
N GLN A 686 2.30 -35.45 84.08
CA GLN A 686 2.04 -36.53 85.04
C GLN A 686 0.54 -36.89 85.04
N LEU A 687 0.20 -38.16 85.33
CA LEU A 687 -1.18 -38.65 85.24
C LEU A 687 -2.09 -38.02 86.31
N ASP A 688 -1.50 -37.60 87.42
CA ASP A 688 -2.21 -37.10 88.60
C ASP A 688 -2.55 -35.59 88.49
N ASN A 689 -1.87 -34.85 87.60
CA ASN A 689 -2.08 -33.41 87.37
C ASN A 689 -3.25 -33.15 86.40
N PHE A 690 -4.48 -33.44 86.85
CA PHE A 690 -5.70 -33.26 86.05
C PHE A 690 -5.94 -31.79 85.63
N THR A 691 -5.73 -30.84 86.55
CA THR A 691 -5.99 -29.41 86.33
C THR A 691 -5.22 -28.84 85.13
N ASP A 692 -3.91 -29.14 85.05
CA ASP A 692 -3.03 -28.65 83.99
C ASP A 692 -3.42 -29.25 82.62
N ARG A 693 -3.76 -30.55 82.61
CA ARG A 693 -4.21 -31.28 81.42
C ARG A 693 -5.51 -30.71 80.83
N ILE A 694 -6.50 -30.47 81.68
CA ILE A 694 -7.82 -29.93 81.28
C ILE A 694 -7.70 -28.46 80.83
N THR A 695 -6.99 -27.62 81.60
CA THR A 695 -6.85 -26.19 81.26
C THR A 695 -6.14 -25.99 79.93
N VAL A 696 -5.02 -26.67 79.68
CA VAL A 696 -4.30 -26.59 78.40
C VAL A 696 -5.17 -27.09 77.24
N THR A 697 -5.85 -28.23 77.38
CA THR A 697 -6.69 -28.76 76.28
C THR A 697 -7.93 -27.91 75.99
N LEU A 698 -8.54 -27.30 77.01
CA LEU A 698 -9.63 -26.34 76.83
C LEU A 698 -9.16 -25.06 76.11
N SER A 699 -8.01 -24.51 76.50
CA SER A 699 -7.42 -23.35 75.81
C SER A 699 -7.07 -23.64 74.35
N LEU A 700 -6.50 -24.82 74.06
CA LEU A 700 -6.22 -25.25 72.67
C LEU A 700 -7.50 -25.35 71.83
N LEU A 701 -8.59 -25.87 72.40
CA LEU A 701 -9.88 -25.99 71.71
C LEU A 701 -10.46 -24.61 71.35
N ILE A 702 -10.37 -23.63 72.26
CA ILE A 702 -10.81 -22.24 72.02
C ILE A 702 -9.98 -21.58 70.91
N VAL A 703 -8.65 -21.78 70.90
CA VAL A 703 -7.78 -21.23 69.85
C VAL A 703 -8.09 -21.82 68.47
N ILE A 704 -8.29 -23.14 68.36
CA ILE A 704 -8.65 -23.77 67.08
C ILE A 704 -10.03 -23.27 66.59
N ALA A 705 -11.02 -23.15 67.49
CA ALA A 705 -12.34 -22.62 67.12
C ALA A 705 -12.29 -21.15 66.66
N SER A 706 -11.42 -20.32 67.27
CA SER A 706 -11.17 -18.95 66.82
C SER A 706 -10.51 -18.91 65.43
N LEU A 707 -9.50 -19.76 65.20
CA LEU A 707 -8.77 -19.81 63.93
C LEU A 707 -9.67 -20.31 62.79
N PHE A 708 -10.53 -21.31 63.05
CA PHE A 708 -11.58 -21.73 62.10
C PHE A 708 -12.51 -20.57 61.71
N SER A 709 -13.00 -19.79 62.69
CA SER A 709 -13.85 -18.61 62.43
C SER A 709 -13.14 -17.54 61.57
N GLN A 710 -11.86 -17.27 61.84
CA GLN A 710 -11.04 -16.33 61.07
C GLN A 710 -10.83 -16.81 59.62
N VAL A 711 -10.57 -18.09 59.40
CA VAL A 711 -10.41 -18.63 58.04
C VAL A 711 -11.75 -18.69 57.31
N SER A 712 -12.82 -19.16 57.96
CA SER A 712 -14.16 -19.25 57.38
C SER A 712 -14.69 -17.88 56.93
N SER A 713 -14.41 -16.80 57.66
CA SER A 713 -14.81 -15.44 57.29
C SER A 713 -13.93 -14.78 56.21
N SER A 714 -12.74 -15.33 55.93
CA SER A 714 -11.85 -14.87 54.85
C SER A 714 -12.20 -15.44 53.46
N LEU A 715 -13.16 -16.37 53.39
CA LEU A 715 -13.54 -17.11 52.18
C LEU A 715 -15.00 -16.81 51.80
N PRO A 716 -15.37 -16.87 50.51
CA PRO A 716 -16.76 -16.69 50.11
C PRO A 716 -17.67 -17.74 50.77
N SER A 717 -18.84 -17.28 51.24
CA SER A 717 -19.89 -18.13 51.80
C SER A 717 -20.54 -18.95 50.68
N GLY A 718 -20.35 -20.26 50.70
CA GLY A 718 -20.98 -21.20 49.77
C GLY A 718 -21.62 -22.37 50.52
N PRO A 719 -22.56 -23.10 49.89
CA PRO A 719 -23.26 -24.23 50.53
C PRO A 719 -22.41 -25.51 50.57
N MET A 720 -21.36 -25.61 49.75
CA MET A 720 -20.47 -26.77 49.71
C MET A 720 -19.36 -26.66 50.77
N PRO A 721 -19.10 -27.72 51.55
CA PRO A 721 -17.97 -27.76 52.49
C PRO A 721 -16.65 -27.84 51.74
N LYS A 722 -15.62 -27.16 52.23
CA LYS A 722 -14.29 -27.10 51.61
C LYS A 722 -13.35 -28.08 52.32
N LEU A 723 -12.30 -28.53 51.63
CA LEU A 723 -11.28 -29.43 52.17
C LEU A 723 -10.62 -28.88 53.46
N VAL A 724 -10.43 -27.56 53.55
CA VAL A 724 -10.02 -26.86 54.78
C VAL A 724 -11.03 -27.01 55.92
N ASP A 725 -12.33 -26.97 55.65
CA ASP A 725 -13.36 -27.09 56.70
C ASP A 725 -13.34 -28.50 57.31
N PHE A 726 -13.16 -29.54 56.48
CA PHE A 726 -12.95 -30.92 56.94
C PHE A 726 -11.68 -31.06 57.80
N PHE A 727 -10.58 -30.38 57.43
CA PHE A 727 -9.35 -30.38 58.21
C PHE A 727 -9.52 -29.68 59.57
N PHE A 728 -10.21 -28.54 59.62
CA PHE A 728 -10.55 -27.87 60.88
C PHE A 728 -11.46 -28.73 61.76
N PHE A 729 -12.50 -29.33 61.17
CA PHE A 729 -13.41 -30.23 61.89
C PHE A 729 -12.65 -31.43 62.48
N TYR A 730 -11.70 -31.99 61.75
CA TYR A 730 -10.79 -33.02 62.29
C TYR A 730 -9.96 -32.50 63.47
N CYS A 731 -9.30 -31.35 63.36
CA CYS A 731 -8.51 -30.78 64.46
C CYS A 731 -9.36 -30.54 65.73
N ILE A 732 -10.59 -30.04 65.56
CA ILE A 732 -11.54 -29.79 66.66
C ILE A 732 -11.97 -31.12 67.31
N LEU A 733 -12.38 -32.12 66.53
CA LEU A 733 -12.73 -33.45 67.04
C LEU A 733 -11.55 -34.11 67.75
N ARG A 734 -10.33 -33.99 67.21
CA ARG A 734 -9.11 -34.57 67.78
C ARG A 734 -8.79 -33.98 69.15
N VAL A 735 -8.79 -32.66 69.31
CA VAL A 735 -8.56 -32.02 70.63
C VAL A 735 -9.70 -32.34 71.60
N SER A 736 -10.94 -32.40 71.11
CA SER A 736 -12.10 -32.81 71.92
C SER A 736 -11.96 -34.26 72.43
N PHE A 737 -11.48 -35.19 71.58
CA PHE A 737 -11.20 -36.58 71.97
C PHE A 737 -10.11 -36.66 73.05
N VAL A 738 -9.05 -35.85 72.95
CA VAL A 738 -8.01 -35.77 74.00
C VAL A 738 -8.57 -35.21 75.32
N PHE A 739 -9.46 -34.21 75.27
CA PHE A 739 -10.18 -33.70 76.46
C PHE A 739 -11.07 -34.79 77.11
N PHE A 740 -11.79 -35.58 76.32
CA PHE A 740 -12.54 -36.75 76.82
C PHE A 740 -11.61 -37.81 77.42
N LEU A 741 -10.44 -38.11 76.80
CA LEU A 741 -9.46 -39.04 77.35
C LEU A 741 -8.95 -38.61 78.73
N HIS A 742 -8.60 -37.32 78.94
CA HIS A 742 -8.22 -36.81 80.26
C HIS A 742 -9.33 -36.97 81.30
N SER A 743 -10.59 -36.70 80.90
CA SER A 743 -11.77 -36.88 81.74
C SER A 743 -11.99 -38.35 82.14
N CYS A 744 -11.78 -39.29 81.21
CA CYS A 744 -11.85 -40.73 81.46
C CYS A 744 -10.70 -41.23 82.36
N ILE A 745 -9.47 -40.72 82.16
CA ILE A 745 -8.32 -41.02 83.01
C ILE A 745 -8.59 -40.59 84.44
N GLN A 746 -9.09 -39.36 84.66
CA GLN A 746 -9.43 -38.86 85.98
C GLN A 746 -10.51 -39.71 86.66
N LYS A 747 -11.60 -40.05 85.95
CA LYS A 747 -12.64 -40.93 86.51
C LYS A 747 -12.09 -42.31 86.91
N SER A 748 -11.11 -42.83 86.16
CA SER A 748 -10.39 -44.08 86.49
C SER A 748 -9.37 -43.92 87.63
N LEU A 749 -8.99 -42.70 88.02
CA LEU A 749 -8.14 -42.42 89.18
C LEU A 749 -8.97 -42.21 90.45
N THR A 750 -10.03 -41.40 90.39
CA THR A 750 -10.93 -41.17 91.55
C THR A 750 -11.59 -42.45 92.02
N GLY A 751 -12.08 -43.30 91.09
CA GLY A 751 -12.62 -44.63 91.42
C GLY A 751 -11.61 -45.65 91.99
N ARG A 752 -10.34 -45.26 92.17
CA ARG A 752 -9.30 -46.02 92.87
C ARG A 752 -9.04 -45.49 94.30
N GLN A 753 -9.50 -44.28 94.64
CA GLN A 753 -9.46 -43.73 95.99
C GLN A 753 -10.69 -44.10 96.83
N GLU A 754 -11.80 -44.49 96.19
CA GLU A 754 -13.05 -44.86 96.87
C GLU A 754 -13.10 -46.31 97.40
N THR A 755 -12.07 -47.13 97.17
CA THR A 755 -11.91 -48.40 97.92
C THR A 755 -11.31 -48.09 99.29
N PRO A 756 -12.04 -48.27 100.41
CA PRO A 756 -11.52 -47.91 101.72
C PRO A 756 -10.41 -48.88 102.15
N ASP A 757 -9.25 -48.34 102.51
CA ASP A 757 -8.33 -49.02 103.43
C ASP A 757 -8.90 -48.94 104.86
N SER A 758 -10.06 -49.59 105.07
CA SER A 758 -10.71 -49.74 106.38
C SER A 758 -9.96 -50.79 107.22
N ALA A 759 -8.73 -50.47 107.58
CA ALA A 759 -8.08 -51.07 108.74
C ALA A 759 -8.68 -50.44 110.00
N ASP A 760 -9.67 -51.09 110.60
CA ASP A 760 -10.41 -50.58 111.76
C ASP A 760 -9.52 -50.41 113.00
N THR A 761 -8.84 -49.27 113.11
CA THR A 761 -8.06 -48.91 114.30
C THR A 761 -8.97 -48.37 115.41
N ILE A 762 -9.73 -49.27 116.04
CA ILE A 762 -10.52 -48.95 117.24
C ILE A 762 -9.57 -48.70 118.41
N THR A 763 -9.42 -47.43 118.83
CA THR A 763 -8.74 -47.08 120.07
C THR A 763 -9.67 -47.26 121.26
N MET A 764 -9.64 -48.41 121.90
CA MET A 764 -10.29 -48.59 123.20
C MET A 764 -9.42 -47.97 124.31
N LYS A 765 -10.03 -47.14 125.16
CA LYS A 765 -9.37 -46.57 126.34
C LYS A 765 -9.97 -47.17 127.60
N ASP A 766 -9.19 -47.98 128.31
CA ASP A 766 -9.59 -48.53 129.61
C ASP A 766 -9.51 -47.42 130.69
N PRO A 767 -10.54 -47.22 131.54
CA PRO A 767 -10.50 -46.21 132.60
C PRO A 767 -9.47 -46.46 133.71
N SER A 768 -8.84 -47.64 133.78
CA SER A 768 -8.01 -48.07 134.92
C SER A 768 -6.49 -48.02 134.69
N LEU A 769 -6.00 -48.13 133.44
CA LEU A 769 -4.58 -47.96 133.08
C LEU A 769 -4.44 -47.19 131.76
N ASP A 770 -3.79 -46.02 131.80
CA ASP A 770 -3.67 -45.11 130.65
C ASP A 770 -2.56 -45.53 129.67
N ILE A 771 -2.73 -46.69 129.02
CA ILE A 771 -1.79 -47.26 128.05
C ILE A 771 -2.51 -47.54 126.72
N ASN A 772 -2.17 -46.77 125.68
CA ASN A 772 -2.72 -46.96 124.33
C ASN A 772 -2.02 -48.12 123.59
N VAL A 773 -2.58 -49.33 123.66
CA VAL A 773 -2.08 -50.49 122.90
C VAL A 773 -2.75 -50.55 121.53
N LYS A 774 -1.97 -50.47 120.44
CA LYS A 774 -2.45 -50.80 119.08
C LYS A 774 -2.20 -52.28 118.79
N VAL A 775 -3.26 -53.07 118.67
CA VAL A 775 -3.19 -54.47 118.22
C VAL A 775 -3.78 -54.57 116.82
N ALA A 776 -2.97 -54.98 115.84
CA ALA A 776 -3.45 -55.37 114.52
C ALA A 776 -3.56 -56.90 114.46
N TRP A 777 -4.74 -57.42 114.17
CA TRP A 777 -4.93 -58.86 113.94
C TRP A 777 -4.46 -59.24 112.53
N VAL A 778 -3.60 -60.25 112.44
CA VAL A 778 -3.24 -60.90 111.18
C VAL A 778 -4.08 -62.17 111.07
N SER A 779 -5.10 -62.16 110.21
CA SER A 779 -5.96 -63.31 109.93
C SER A 779 -5.47 -64.12 108.73
N ASP A 780 -5.50 -65.45 108.91
CA ASP A 780 -5.15 -66.59 108.07
C ASP A 780 -4.59 -66.42 106.63
N VAL A 781 -3.48 -67.11 106.41
CA VAL A 781 -2.82 -67.29 105.12
C VAL A 781 -3.63 -68.25 104.22
N THR A 782 -4.59 -67.72 103.48
CA THR A 782 -5.20 -68.43 102.33
C THR A 782 -4.47 -68.07 101.03
N LYS A 783 -4.02 -69.10 100.28
CA LYS A 783 -3.23 -68.93 99.03
C LYS A 783 -4.10 -68.50 97.84
N HIS A 784 -4.65 -67.30 97.85
CA HIS A 784 -5.08 -66.66 96.61
C HIS A 784 -3.86 -66.19 95.80
N ARG A 785 -3.78 -66.61 94.54
CA ARG A 785 -2.76 -66.10 93.59
C ARG A 785 -2.92 -64.58 93.47
N PRO A 786 -1.83 -63.79 93.41
CA PRO A 786 -1.93 -62.37 93.11
C PRO A 786 -2.48 -62.21 91.68
N THR A 787 -3.75 -61.82 91.57
CA THR A 787 -4.30 -61.36 90.30
C THR A 787 -3.55 -60.10 89.89
N ARG A 788 -3.01 -60.07 88.66
CA ARG A 788 -2.38 -58.86 88.12
C ARG A 788 -3.43 -57.74 88.10
N ARG A 789 -3.35 -56.81 89.06
CA ARG A 789 -4.08 -55.53 88.99
C ARG A 789 -3.55 -54.77 87.77
N PHE A 790 -4.25 -54.91 86.65
CA PHE A 790 -3.95 -54.15 85.42
C PHE A 790 -4.04 -52.66 85.73
N ASN A 791 -3.02 -51.90 85.32
CA ASN A 791 -2.93 -50.48 85.65
C ASN A 791 -3.78 -49.65 84.66
N THR A 792 -5.11 -49.77 84.80
CA THR A 792 -6.14 -49.20 83.91
C THR A 792 -5.87 -47.77 83.41
N PRO A 793 -5.55 -46.76 84.25
CA PRO A 793 -5.29 -45.41 83.73
C PRO A 793 -4.06 -45.32 82.81
N GLN A 794 -3.02 -46.13 83.04
CA GLN A 794 -1.86 -46.21 82.13
C GLN A 794 -2.20 -46.94 80.81
N ILE A 795 -3.10 -47.92 80.86
CA ILE A 795 -3.60 -48.62 79.67
C ILE A 795 -4.46 -47.69 78.83
N ILE A 796 -5.38 -46.94 79.46
CA ILE A 796 -6.22 -45.93 78.80
C ILE A 796 -5.35 -44.85 78.14
N ASN A 797 -4.33 -44.31 78.84
CA ASN A 797 -3.44 -43.31 78.25
C ASN A 797 -2.63 -43.86 77.06
N ARG A 798 -2.09 -45.09 77.15
CA ARG A 798 -1.37 -45.73 76.03
C ARG A 798 -2.29 -46.02 74.83
N LEU A 799 -3.51 -46.49 75.08
CA LEU A 799 -4.50 -46.74 74.03
C LEU A 799 -4.92 -45.43 73.35
N GLY A 800 -5.10 -44.36 74.13
CA GLY A 800 -5.38 -43.01 73.62
C GLY A 800 -4.26 -42.46 72.73
N ILE A 801 -2.99 -42.59 73.16
CA ILE A 801 -1.82 -42.19 72.38
C ILE A 801 -1.77 -42.92 71.03
N VAL A 802 -1.94 -44.25 71.03
CA VAL A 802 -1.94 -45.05 69.79
C VAL A 802 -3.13 -44.72 68.89
N SER A 803 -4.33 -44.53 69.47
CA SER A 803 -5.54 -44.19 68.73
C SER A 803 -5.42 -42.82 68.03
N VAL A 804 -4.90 -41.80 68.72
CA VAL A 804 -4.68 -40.48 68.14
C VAL A 804 -3.67 -40.54 66.99
N LEU A 805 -2.52 -41.22 67.18
CA LEU A 805 -1.50 -41.36 66.14
C LEU A 805 -1.99 -42.15 64.91
N LEU A 806 -2.82 -43.18 65.11
CA LEU A 806 -3.42 -43.93 64.01
C LEU A 806 -4.35 -43.04 63.18
N CYS A 807 -5.18 -42.22 63.84
CA CYS A 807 -6.05 -41.25 63.16
C CYS A 807 -5.26 -40.15 62.45
N ASP A 808 -4.20 -39.62 63.06
CA ASP A 808 -3.30 -38.61 62.45
C ASP A 808 -2.73 -39.16 61.12
N VAL A 809 -2.30 -40.42 61.09
CA VAL A 809 -1.73 -41.08 59.89
C VAL A 809 -2.79 -41.39 58.83
N THR A 810 -3.96 -41.94 59.20
CA THR A 810 -4.98 -42.28 58.19
C THR A 810 -5.54 -41.05 57.48
N ILE A 811 -5.75 -39.95 58.22
CA ILE A 811 -6.35 -38.73 57.67
C ILE A 811 -5.35 -37.92 56.86
N THR A 812 -4.06 -37.90 57.23
CA THR A 812 -3.02 -37.28 56.38
C THR A 812 -2.84 -38.02 55.05
N CYS A 813 -2.91 -39.35 55.03
CA CYS A 813 -2.90 -40.12 53.78
C CYS A 813 -4.13 -39.83 52.88
N LEU A 814 -5.34 -39.78 53.45
CA LEU A 814 -6.56 -39.45 52.70
C LEU A 814 -6.53 -38.03 52.13
N PHE A 815 -6.05 -37.07 52.92
CA PHE A 815 -5.94 -35.66 52.51
C PHE A 815 -4.94 -35.48 51.35
N ALA A 816 -3.77 -36.14 51.43
CA ALA A 816 -2.80 -36.14 50.35
C ALA A 816 -3.32 -36.80 49.06
N TYR A 817 -4.08 -37.90 49.19
CA TYR A 817 -4.69 -38.57 48.04
C TYR A 817 -5.71 -37.67 47.31
N TRP A 818 -6.60 -36.99 48.04
CA TRP A 818 -7.56 -36.05 47.42
C TRP A 818 -6.87 -34.87 46.74
N ALA A 819 -5.90 -34.23 47.40
CA ALA A 819 -5.20 -33.08 46.84
C ALA A 819 -4.40 -33.41 45.57
N ILE A 820 -3.84 -34.62 45.46
CA ILE A 820 -3.13 -35.07 44.26
C ILE A 820 -4.11 -35.49 43.14
N SER A 821 -5.22 -36.14 43.49
CA SER A 821 -6.16 -36.69 42.51
C SER A 821 -6.86 -35.62 41.67
N GLU A 822 -7.35 -34.53 42.27
CA GLU A 822 -8.06 -33.49 41.50
C GLU A 822 -7.12 -32.67 40.61
N GLN A 823 -5.90 -32.37 41.09
CA GLN A 823 -4.88 -31.67 40.30
C GLN A 823 -4.59 -32.42 39.00
N ILE A 824 -4.39 -33.75 39.06
CA ILE A 824 -4.12 -34.58 37.89
C ILE A 824 -5.33 -34.61 36.94
N GLU A 825 -6.56 -34.76 37.45
CA GLU A 825 -7.75 -34.82 36.59
C GLU A 825 -7.97 -33.52 35.80
N LYS A 826 -7.79 -32.36 36.45
CA LYS A 826 -8.00 -31.05 35.79
C LYS A 826 -6.85 -30.68 34.85
N ASP A 827 -5.60 -31.01 35.19
CA ASP A 827 -4.47 -30.81 34.27
C ASP A 827 -4.60 -31.71 33.03
N ASP A 828 -5.01 -32.97 33.20
CA ASP A 828 -5.24 -33.92 32.09
C ASP A 828 -6.40 -33.47 31.20
N ARG A 829 -7.54 -33.07 31.79
CA ARG A 829 -8.69 -32.51 31.05
C ARG A 829 -8.28 -31.27 30.25
N PHE A 830 -7.62 -30.31 30.87
CA PHE A 830 -7.12 -29.11 30.18
C PHE A 830 -6.08 -29.45 29.11
N SER A 831 -5.35 -30.57 29.24
CA SER A 831 -4.41 -31.04 28.22
C SER A 831 -5.09 -31.42 26.90
N THR A 832 -6.37 -31.84 26.93
CA THR A 832 -7.14 -32.25 25.75
C THR A 832 -7.59 -31.09 24.86
N TYR A 833 -7.67 -29.86 25.38
CA TYR A 833 -8.00 -28.69 24.56
C TYR A 833 -6.85 -28.34 23.63
N ASN A 834 -7.10 -28.29 22.33
CA ASN A 834 -6.03 -28.14 21.34
C ASN A 834 -5.34 -26.77 21.41
N TYR A 835 -4.05 -26.77 21.09
CA TYR A 835 -3.18 -25.58 21.01
C TYR A 835 -2.91 -25.21 19.54
N THR A 836 -3.83 -25.56 18.63
CA THR A 836 -3.57 -26.17 17.29
C THR A 836 -3.34 -27.69 17.37
N LYS A 837 -3.78 -28.40 16.33
CA LYS A 837 -3.60 -29.85 16.19
C LYS A 837 -2.26 -30.11 15.50
N LYS A 838 -1.30 -30.69 16.23
CA LYS A 838 0.07 -30.85 15.77
C LYS A 838 0.46 -32.32 15.68
N ASP A 839 0.28 -32.88 14.48
CA ASP A 839 0.88 -34.14 14.00
C ASP A 839 2.05 -33.79 13.05
#